data_AF-A0A1X7S3U6-F1
#
_entry.id   AF-A0A1X7S3U6-F1
#
_cell.length_a   1.000
_cell.length_b   1.000
_cell.length_c   1.000
_cell.angle_alpha   90.00
_cell.angle_beta   90.00
_cell.angle_gamma   90.00
#
_symmetry.space_group_name_H-M   'P 1'
#
loop_
_entity.id
_entity.type
_entity.pdbx_description
1 polymer ?
#
loop_
_entity_poly.entity_id
_entity_poly.type
_entity_poly.pdbx_seq_one_letter_code
_entity_poly.pdbx_strand_id
1 'polypeptide(L)'
;MDPLTAFSLVANVLAVVDVSARLVHTTWQLSETGAKYEFVEIEDQTKIVQRLLARLQPGLNTSAVVLSQDDKDLVKLCEQSQDVSKQLLEMLDSCRAKGGSGRVSFDVFWSSIKSEWNDDAIRGLQNRLETIDAKAHRLFTTRNSTRVLDELSGLDRQLQHLGASHASEFAVIKDAVRQLADKDSIDGKIGLHLMLTAAARNGFGKDFAVQAGILSQLRFEEIDRRLHELDQRPSHEKSYLWLDGSIGGARKAGLSPANFGAWLSSPEKLYWISGVAGSGKSTLMKFLYSNEQTATQLDVWRKGGKLLVAAYFFWEVGKIPLLRTQQGLLRTLLFQILRQRLELIPEVYSDLWTLFTDATPNGKDTLSGFAGSQVSLDVHQLLEKLEAACKSIAGHGYHLFLLIDGLDEYEGKPSEIIQLMEALTRLPNVKICISSRPDNAFMDVYGSMTTKLFMEDFNTPDITQYVQDRLERHSRFTEDEDRDTLGPVLINSVVHDSRGVFLWVRLVMEDLEEGLTDCNTIAELQQRLARLPKELESFFDHMLDRVFQIYRKKSYTMLLVTYHAHDLLAPLACWFISEQSSELDGFHEIKPTESRRNHKRRKDIDFRLRSYCRGLLVVQEVSMAAEWAALPSSSLFSQRVNFLHRTDFA
;
A
#
# COMPACT_ATOMS: atom_id res chain seq x y z
N MET A 1 24.01 16.52 -11.84
CA MET A 1 22.75 16.26 -12.60
C MET A 1 21.75 15.58 -11.67
N ASP A 2 20.45 15.91 -11.70
CA ASP A 2 19.46 15.17 -10.91
C ASP A 2 19.26 13.74 -11.49
N PRO A 3 18.83 12.75 -10.67
CA PRO A 3 18.77 11.36 -11.09
C PRO A 3 17.86 11.09 -12.30
N LEU A 4 16.79 11.87 -12.47
CA LEU A 4 15.85 11.72 -13.59
C LEU A 4 16.44 12.29 -14.88
N THR A 5 17.18 13.40 -14.80
CA THR A 5 17.90 13.97 -15.94
C THR A 5 19.06 13.09 -16.38
N ALA A 6 19.81 12.50 -15.44
CA ALA A 6 20.88 11.54 -15.75
C ALA A 6 20.32 10.26 -16.40
N PHE A 7 19.19 9.77 -15.90
CA PHE A 7 18.47 8.63 -16.46
C PHE A 7 17.96 8.91 -17.88
N SER A 8 17.30 10.05 -18.09
CA SER A 8 16.82 10.50 -19.41
C SER A 8 17.97 10.59 -20.41
N LEU A 9 19.12 11.11 -19.98
CA LEU A 9 20.30 11.23 -20.82
C LEU A 9 20.86 9.86 -21.26
N VAL A 10 21.02 8.92 -20.32
CA VAL A 10 21.47 7.54 -20.62
C VAL A 10 20.49 6.82 -21.55
N ALA A 11 19.18 6.92 -21.29
CA ALA A 11 18.15 6.30 -22.10
C ALA A 11 18.15 6.83 -23.54
N ASN A 12 18.35 8.15 -23.71
CA ASN A 12 18.46 8.75 -25.03
C ASN A 12 19.75 8.29 -25.76
N VAL A 13 20.87 8.13 -25.06
CA VAL A 13 22.11 7.60 -25.64
C VAL A 13 21.94 6.16 -26.13
N LEU A 14 21.35 5.28 -25.31
CA LEU A 14 21.09 3.89 -25.68
C LEU A 14 20.11 3.79 -26.86
N ALA A 15 19.07 4.62 -26.88
CA ALA A 15 18.13 4.67 -28.00
C ALA A 15 18.80 5.11 -29.32
N VAL A 16 19.73 6.06 -29.26
CA VAL A 16 20.53 6.47 -30.43
C VAL A 16 21.42 5.33 -30.89
N VAL A 17 22.10 4.65 -29.97
CA VAL A 17 23.00 3.55 -30.30
C VAL A 17 22.27 2.39 -30.96
N ASP A 18 21.12 1.98 -30.41
CA ASP A 18 20.30 0.87 -30.91
C ASP A 18 19.71 1.16 -32.31
N VAL A 19 19.17 2.36 -32.54
CA VAL A 19 18.68 2.75 -33.87
C VAL A 19 19.82 2.86 -34.87
N SER A 20 20.96 3.45 -34.49
CA SER A 20 22.13 3.56 -35.37
C SER A 20 22.71 2.18 -35.70
N ALA A 21 22.70 1.23 -34.77
CA ALA A 21 23.14 -0.14 -35.01
C ALA A 21 22.21 -0.88 -35.98
N ARG A 22 20.88 -0.73 -35.81
CA ARG A 22 19.90 -1.23 -36.78
C ARG A 22 20.09 -0.60 -38.16
N LEU A 23 20.31 0.71 -38.22
CA LEU A 23 20.56 1.42 -39.49
C LEU A 23 21.80 0.90 -40.20
N VAL A 24 22.89 0.66 -39.46
CA VAL A 24 24.10 0.03 -40.02
C VAL A 24 23.81 -1.40 -40.49
N HIS A 25 23.05 -2.18 -39.72
CA HIS A 25 22.70 -3.56 -40.08
C HIS A 25 21.77 -3.65 -41.30
N THR A 26 20.68 -2.89 -41.33
CA THR A 26 19.74 -2.84 -42.47
C THR A 26 20.45 -2.35 -43.73
N THR A 27 21.35 -1.36 -43.61
CA THR A 27 22.13 -0.89 -44.76
C THR A 27 23.15 -1.94 -45.23
N TRP A 28 23.72 -2.72 -44.33
CA TRP A 28 24.58 -3.86 -44.67
C TRP A 28 23.81 -5.04 -45.29
N GLN A 29 22.62 -5.37 -44.79
CA GLN A 29 21.76 -6.38 -45.42
C GLN A 29 21.33 -5.97 -46.81
N LEU A 30 21.02 -4.68 -46.98
CA LEU A 30 20.78 -4.11 -48.30
C LEU A 30 22.00 -4.34 -49.16
N SER A 31 23.23 -4.10 -48.63
CA SER A 31 24.56 -4.33 -49.25
C SER A 31 24.81 -5.75 -49.80
N GLU A 32 24.12 -6.75 -49.27
CA GLU A 32 24.19 -8.14 -49.74
C GLU A 32 23.02 -8.56 -50.64
N THR A 33 21.79 -8.09 -50.36
CA THR A 33 20.56 -8.66 -50.96
C THR A 33 19.97 -7.81 -52.10
N GLY A 34 20.23 -6.50 -52.12
CA GLY A 34 19.75 -5.58 -53.17
C GLY A 34 18.22 -5.37 -53.19
N ALA A 35 17.51 -5.61 -52.08
CA ALA A 35 16.05 -5.57 -52.05
C ALA A 35 15.46 -4.14 -51.89
N LYS A 36 14.39 -3.84 -52.65
CA LYS A 36 13.74 -2.50 -52.66
C LYS A 36 13.01 -2.12 -51.36
N TYR A 37 12.59 -3.07 -50.53
CA TYR A 37 11.83 -2.78 -49.30
C TYR A 37 12.73 -2.21 -48.19
N GLU A 38 14.00 -2.64 -48.15
CA GLU A 38 14.99 -2.20 -47.15
C GLU A 38 15.38 -0.72 -47.35
N PHE A 39 15.22 -0.16 -48.55
CA PHE A 39 15.50 1.24 -48.85
C PHE A 39 14.53 2.19 -48.13
N VAL A 40 13.25 1.82 -48.05
CA VAL A 40 12.22 2.58 -47.32
C VAL A 40 12.52 2.53 -45.81
N GLU A 41 12.99 1.39 -45.32
CA GLU A 41 13.35 1.18 -43.92
C GLU A 41 14.56 2.02 -43.49
N ILE A 42 15.61 2.10 -44.32
CA ILE A 42 16.77 2.99 -44.11
C ILE A 42 16.31 4.45 -44.01
N GLU A 43 15.37 4.87 -44.85
CA GLU A 43 14.85 6.23 -44.86
C GLU A 43 14.13 6.62 -43.57
N ASP A 44 13.34 5.70 -43.04
CA ASP A 44 12.62 5.89 -41.79
C ASP A 44 13.58 5.84 -40.59
N GLN A 45 14.53 4.91 -40.58
CA GLN A 45 15.57 4.82 -39.55
C GLN A 45 16.48 6.07 -39.52
N THR A 46 16.83 6.64 -40.69
CA THR A 46 17.60 7.89 -40.81
C THR A 46 16.87 9.09 -40.17
N LYS A 47 15.57 9.24 -40.44
CA LYS A 47 14.72 10.28 -39.82
C LYS A 47 14.57 10.07 -38.30
N ILE A 48 14.66 8.81 -37.85
CA ILE A 48 14.60 8.46 -36.42
C ILE A 48 15.90 8.86 -35.72
N VAL A 49 17.07 8.61 -36.31
CA VAL A 49 18.38 9.03 -35.78
C VAL A 49 18.48 10.56 -35.69
N GLN A 50 18.12 11.28 -36.75
CA GLN A 50 18.13 12.77 -36.77
C GLN A 50 17.27 13.37 -35.64
N ARG A 51 16.08 12.82 -35.39
CA ARG A 51 15.19 13.26 -34.30
C ARG A 51 15.77 12.97 -32.91
N LEU A 52 16.47 11.84 -32.73
CA LEU A 52 17.11 11.51 -31.45
C LEU A 52 18.35 12.39 -31.18
N LEU A 53 19.12 12.73 -32.21
CA LEU A 53 20.26 13.64 -32.09
C LEU A 53 19.86 15.06 -31.68
N ALA A 54 18.72 15.55 -32.18
CA ALA A 54 18.16 16.84 -31.76
C ALA A 54 17.77 16.86 -30.26
N ARG A 55 17.44 15.70 -29.67
CA ARG A 55 17.10 15.56 -28.24
C ARG A 55 18.33 15.47 -27.33
N LEU A 56 19.51 15.13 -27.86
CA LEU A 56 20.77 15.12 -27.11
C LEU A 56 21.39 16.53 -26.97
N GLN A 57 21.11 17.45 -27.90
CA GLN A 57 21.66 18.82 -27.89
C GLN A 57 21.31 19.67 -26.64
N PRO A 58 20.07 19.65 -26.10
CA PRO A 58 19.73 20.41 -24.89
C PRO A 58 20.46 19.90 -23.63
N GLY A 59 20.71 18.59 -23.54
CA GLY A 59 21.38 17.96 -22.39
C GLY A 59 22.88 18.23 -22.30
N LEU A 60 23.52 18.64 -23.41
CA LEU A 60 24.94 19.00 -23.48
C LEU A 60 25.22 20.47 -23.10
N ASN A 61 24.20 21.33 -23.10
CA ASN A 61 24.32 22.77 -22.83
C ASN A 61 24.29 23.13 -21.33
N THR A 62 24.61 22.20 -20.44
CA THR A 62 24.74 22.45 -18.98
C THR A 62 26.03 23.22 -18.65
N SER A 63 26.15 24.45 -19.15
CA SER A 63 27.36 25.27 -19.07
C SER A 63 27.54 26.02 -17.74
N ALA A 64 26.91 25.61 -16.63
CA ALA A 64 26.90 26.42 -15.40
C ALA A 64 26.95 25.67 -14.05
N VAL A 65 27.24 24.36 -13.99
CA VAL A 65 27.28 23.62 -12.71
C VAL A 65 28.52 22.72 -12.63
N VAL A 66 29.15 22.65 -11.45
CA VAL A 66 30.24 21.71 -11.16
C VAL A 66 29.70 20.27 -11.23
N LEU A 67 30.00 19.56 -12.32
CA LEU A 67 29.59 18.17 -12.56
C LEU A 67 30.49 17.17 -11.82
N SER A 68 29.90 16.07 -11.32
CA SER A 68 30.65 14.92 -10.81
C SER A 68 31.45 14.23 -11.93
N GLN A 69 32.40 13.36 -11.58
CA GLN A 69 33.18 12.63 -12.59
C GLN A 69 32.28 11.74 -13.47
N ASP A 70 31.29 11.07 -12.88
CA ASP A 70 30.32 10.24 -13.61
C ASP A 70 29.41 11.07 -14.52
N ASP A 71 29.02 12.28 -14.10
CA ASP A 71 28.23 13.19 -14.92
C ASP A 71 29.04 13.71 -16.13
N LYS A 72 30.37 13.89 -15.97
CA LYS A 72 31.28 14.22 -17.09
C LYS A 72 31.44 13.06 -18.06
N ASP A 73 31.56 11.84 -17.54
CA ASP A 73 31.67 10.64 -18.37
C ASP A 73 30.37 10.36 -19.16
N LEU A 74 29.21 10.71 -18.58
CA LEU A 74 27.90 10.68 -19.25
C LEU A 74 27.78 11.71 -20.38
N VAL A 75 28.18 12.95 -20.13
CA VAL A 75 28.21 14.01 -21.17
C VAL A 75 29.14 13.58 -22.32
N LYS A 76 30.30 13.01 -22.00
CA LYS A 76 31.24 12.49 -23.00
C LYS A 76 30.67 11.34 -23.83
N LEU A 77 29.89 10.43 -23.24
CA LEU A 77 29.20 9.38 -23.98
C LEU A 77 28.12 9.93 -24.91
N CYS A 78 27.44 11.01 -24.51
CA CYS A 78 26.48 11.71 -25.36
C CYS A 78 27.15 12.33 -26.59
N GLU A 79 28.28 13.01 -26.40
CA GLU A 79 29.07 13.58 -27.49
C GLU A 79 29.55 12.49 -28.46
N GLN A 80 30.01 11.35 -27.95
CA GLN A 80 30.47 10.22 -28.77
C GLN A 80 29.32 9.58 -29.56
N SER A 81 28.15 9.40 -28.95
CA SER A 81 26.95 8.88 -29.63
C SER A 81 26.46 9.84 -30.71
N GLN A 82 26.56 11.15 -30.45
CA GLN A 82 26.22 12.18 -31.42
C GLN A 82 27.17 12.20 -32.62
N ASP A 83 28.47 12.07 -32.39
CA ASP A 83 29.50 12.02 -33.43
C ASP A 83 29.31 10.82 -34.37
N VAL A 84 29.16 9.62 -33.81
CA VAL A 84 28.95 8.39 -34.59
C VAL A 84 27.69 8.48 -35.45
N SER A 85 26.62 9.03 -34.89
CA SER A 85 25.35 9.15 -35.59
C SER A 85 25.38 10.24 -36.68
N LYS A 86 26.10 11.36 -36.46
CA LYS A 86 26.32 12.37 -37.51
C LYS A 86 27.13 11.81 -38.67
N GLN A 87 28.23 11.10 -38.37
CA GLN A 87 29.04 10.44 -39.41
C GLN A 87 28.18 9.47 -40.23
N LEU A 88 27.34 8.66 -39.58
CA LEU A 88 26.42 7.74 -40.26
C LEU A 88 25.45 8.47 -41.19
N LEU A 89 24.87 9.60 -40.75
CA LEU A 89 23.97 10.41 -41.55
C LEU A 89 24.67 11.10 -42.73
N GLU A 90 25.86 11.67 -42.51
CA GLU A 90 26.67 12.32 -43.55
C GLU A 90 27.07 11.33 -44.64
N MET A 91 27.41 10.09 -44.27
CA MET A 91 27.70 9.01 -45.21
C MET A 91 26.47 8.56 -46.00
N LEU A 92 25.27 8.56 -45.40
CA LEU A 92 24.03 8.24 -46.11
C LEU A 92 23.60 9.38 -47.06
N ASP A 93 23.85 10.63 -46.68
CA ASP A 93 23.56 11.80 -47.52
C ASP A 93 24.57 11.97 -48.67
N SER A 94 25.85 11.61 -48.49
CA SER A 94 26.84 11.56 -49.59
C SER A 94 26.44 10.56 -50.68
N CYS A 95 25.84 9.43 -50.28
CA CYS A 95 25.30 8.42 -51.18
C CYS A 95 24.07 8.91 -51.96
N ARG A 96 23.31 9.89 -51.43
CA ARG A 96 22.15 10.50 -52.12
C ARG A 96 22.55 11.56 -53.14
N ALA A 97 23.59 12.34 -52.87
CA ALA A 97 23.96 13.51 -53.67
C ALA A 97 24.60 13.19 -55.04
N LYS A 98 25.05 11.94 -55.27
CA LYS A 98 25.65 11.50 -56.54
C LYS A 98 24.62 11.21 -57.65
N GLY A 99 23.32 11.27 -57.36
CA GLY A 99 22.24 11.20 -58.36
C GLY A 99 21.74 12.58 -58.76
N GLY A 100 22.12 13.07 -59.94
CA GLY A 100 21.60 14.33 -60.47
C GLY A 100 20.09 14.30 -60.71
N SER A 101 19.39 15.31 -60.18
CA SER A 101 17.95 15.62 -60.32
C SER A 101 16.94 14.74 -59.56
N GLY A 102 16.37 15.30 -58.49
CA GLY A 102 14.97 15.19 -58.02
C GLY A 102 14.31 13.84 -57.69
N ARG A 103 14.76 12.72 -58.27
CA ARG A 103 14.35 11.35 -57.95
C ARG A 103 15.59 10.47 -58.02
N VAL A 104 16.15 10.16 -56.85
CA VAL A 104 17.30 9.27 -56.72
C VAL A 104 16.88 7.88 -57.22
N SER A 105 17.47 7.42 -58.32
CA SER A 105 17.29 6.04 -58.78
C SER A 105 17.94 5.09 -57.77
N PHE A 106 17.21 4.04 -57.36
CA PHE A 106 17.69 2.99 -56.44
C PHE A 106 19.07 2.47 -56.86
N ASP A 107 19.29 2.29 -58.17
CA ASP A 107 20.55 1.76 -58.71
C ASP A 107 21.75 2.71 -58.49
N VAL A 108 21.53 4.03 -58.49
CA VAL A 108 22.58 5.04 -58.27
C VAL A 108 22.93 5.17 -56.78
N PHE A 109 21.91 5.17 -55.92
CA PHE A 109 22.08 5.13 -54.47
C PHE A 109 22.81 3.86 -54.04
N TRP A 110 22.41 2.72 -54.59
CA TRP A 110 22.98 1.41 -54.36
C TRP A 110 24.46 1.30 -54.76
N SER A 111 24.78 1.75 -55.98
CA SER A 111 26.18 1.74 -56.45
C SER A 111 27.09 2.64 -55.60
N SER A 112 26.54 3.72 -55.03
CA SER A 112 27.28 4.64 -54.16
C SER A 112 27.55 4.02 -52.78
N ILE A 113 26.55 3.37 -52.16
CA ILE A 113 26.72 2.62 -50.90
C ILE A 113 27.83 1.58 -51.05
N LYS A 114 27.80 0.77 -52.11
CA LYS A 114 28.80 -0.28 -52.34
C LYS A 114 30.23 0.24 -52.54
N SER A 115 30.39 1.50 -52.94
CA SER A 115 31.70 2.14 -53.14
C SER A 115 32.26 2.82 -51.88
N GLU A 116 31.38 3.29 -50.99
CA GLU A 116 31.71 4.17 -49.86
C GLU A 116 31.62 3.43 -48.52
N TRP A 117 30.81 2.37 -48.42
CA TRP A 117 30.72 1.44 -47.29
C TRP A 117 31.50 0.15 -47.59
N ASN A 118 32.78 0.10 -47.21
CA ASN A 118 33.51 -1.17 -47.17
C ASN A 118 33.26 -1.91 -45.85
N ASP A 119 33.50 -3.22 -45.83
CA ASP A 119 33.27 -4.05 -44.65
C ASP A 119 34.01 -3.54 -43.40
N ASP A 120 35.16 -2.89 -43.58
CA ASP A 120 35.97 -2.34 -42.49
C ASP A 120 35.35 -1.07 -41.86
N ALA A 121 34.70 -0.21 -42.66
CA ALA A 121 33.99 0.97 -42.19
C ALA A 121 32.72 0.58 -41.41
N ILE A 122 31.97 -0.41 -41.90
CA ILE A 122 30.77 -0.95 -41.25
C ILE A 122 31.14 -1.57 -39.91
N ARG A 123 32.16 -2.45 -39.89
CA ARG A 123 32.68 -3.05 -38.65
C ARG A 123 33.21 -1.99 -37.68
N GLY A 124 33.86 -0.94 -38.19
CA GLY A 124 34.34 0.17 -37.38
C GLY A 124 33.22 0.93 -36.67
N LEU A 125 32.10 1.19 -37.34
CA LEU A 125 30.93 1.82 -36.74
C LEU A 125 30.21 0.91 -35.74
N GLN A 126 30.04 -0.37 -36.08
CA GLN A 126 29.45 -1.37 -35.17
C GLN A 126 30.25 -1.48 -33.87
N ASN A 127 31.57 -1.64 -33.96
CA ASN A 127 32.44 -1.75 -32.78
C ASN A 127 32.37 -0.49 -31.90
N ARG A 128 32.26 0.70 -32.50
CA ARG A 128 32.12 1.97 -31.76
C ARG A 128 30.76 2.05 -31.06
N LEU A 129 29.68 1.63 -31.72
CA LEU A 129 28.33 1.58 -31.15
C LEU A 129 28.26 0.60 -29.97
N GLU A 130 28.82 -0.61 -30.12
CA GLU A 130 28.91 -1.62 -29.06
C GLU A 130 29.75 -1.13 -27.86
N THR A 131 30.83 -0.40 -28.13
CA THR A 131 31.67 0.18 -27.07
C THR A 131 30.92 1.26 -26.27
N ILE A 132 30.13 2.10 -26.95
CA ILE A 132 29.30 3.13 -26.30
C ILE A 132 28.18 2.45 -25.49
N ASP A 133 27.55 1.42 -26.04
CA ASP A 133 26.52 0.61 -25.38
C ASP A 133 27.04 0.00 -24.07
N ALA A 134 28.19 -0.69 -24.13
CA ALA A 134 28.79 -1.33 -22.96
C ALA A 134 29.20 -0.33 -21.86
N LYS A 135 29.67 0.86 -22.23
CA LYS A 135 30.05 1.92 -21.28
C LYS A 135 28.84 2.60 -20.65
N ALA A 136 27.78 2.85 -21.42
CA ALA A 136 26.52 3.41 -20.92
C ALA A 136 25.86 2.44 -19.92
N HIS A 137 25.84 1.15 -20.24
CA HIS A 137 25.36 0.10 -19.33
C HIS A 137 26.21 0.03 -18.04
N ARG A 138 27.54 0.10 -18.13
CA ARG A 138 28.43 0.03 -16.95
C ARG A 138 28.30 1.22 -15.99
N LEU A 139 28.18 2.44 -16.51
CA LEU A 139 27.97 3.64 -15.68
C LEU A 139 26.59 3.62 -14.99
N PHE A 140 25.61 2.97 -15.63
CA PHE A 140 24.27 2.80 -15.09
C PHE A 140 24.22 1.77 -13.94
N THR A 141 24.89 0.62 -14.10
CA THR A 141 24.89 -0.47 -13.10
C THR A 141 25.66 -0.14 -11.83
N THR A 142 26.72 0.67 -11.93
CA THR A 142 27.58 1.05 -10.78
C THR A 142 26.88 2.00 -9.79
N ARG A 143 25.79 2.68 -10.20
CA ARG A 143 25.16 3.77 -9.41
C ARG A 143 24.06 3.30 -8.44
N ASN A 144 23.40 2.15 -8.66
CA ASN A 144 22.11 1.83 -8.00
C ASN A 144 21.91 0.36 -7.52
N SER A 145 22.97 -0.38 -7.22
CA SER A 145 22.92 -1.86 -7.22
C SER A 145 22.12 -2.59 -6.11
N THR A 146 21.54 -1.91 -5.12
CA THR A 146 20.99 -2.56 -3.91
C THR A 146 19.47 -2.49 -3.72
N ARG A 147 18.73 -1.65 -4.43
CA ARG A 147 17.29 -1.37 -4.16
C ARG A 147 16.28 -2.11 -5.07
N VAL A 148 16.78 -2.85 -6.05
CA VAL A 148 16.04 -3.46 -7.18
C VAL A 148 15.40 -4.79 -6.88
N LEU A 149 16.23 -5.68 -6.32
CA LEU A 149 15.91 -7.08 -6.07
C LEU A 149 14.85 -7.15 -4.97
N ASP A 150 14.85 -6.13 -4.14
CA ASP A 150 13.91 -5.85 -3.07
C ASP A 150 12.49 -5.53 -3.60
N GLU A 151 12.32 -4.66 -4.60
CA GLU A 151 10.99 -4.33 -5.15
C GLU A 151 10.40 -5.46 -6.02
N LEU A 152 11.22 -6.20 -6.77
CA LEU A 152 10.77 -7.38 -7.53
C LEU A 152 10.27 -8.50 -6.59
N SER A 153 10.90 -8.66 -5.44
CA SER A 153 10.48 -9.58 -4.37
C SER A 153 9.23 -9.08 -3.63
N GLY A 154 8.98 -7.76 -3.65
CA GLY A 154 7.76 -7.12 -3.18
C GLY A 154 6.58 -7.35 -4.12
N LEU A 155 6.80 -7.29 -5.43
CA LEU A 155 5.78 -7.56 -6.45
C LEU A 155 5.39 -9.04 -6.53
N ASP A 156 6.33 -9.98 -6.38
CA ASP A 156 6.03 -11.44 -6.37
C ASP A 156 5.04 -11.81 -5.24
N ARG A 157 5.07 -11.05 -4.14
CA ARG A 157 4.10 -11.15 -3.03
C ARG A 157 2.76 -10.50 -3.34
N GLN A 158 2.75 -9.35 -4.01
CA GLN A 158 1.50 -8.73 -4.48
C GLN A 158 0.74 -9.65 -5.46
N LEU A 159 1.47 -10.44 -6.25
CA LEU A 159 0.93 -11.42 -7.21
C LEU A 159 0.29 -12.65 -6.54
N GLN A 160 0.80 -13.12 -5.41
CA GLN A 160 0.13 -14.19 -4.64
C GLN A 160 -1.23 -13.76 -4.10
N HIS A 161 -1.45 -12.46 -3.90
CA HIS A 161 -2.72 -11.88 -3.44
C HIS A 161 -3.66 -11.40 -4.57
N LEU A 162 -3.25 -11.45 -5.85
CA LEU A 162 -4.05 -10.98 -7.00
C LEU A 162 -4.89 -12.09 -7.68
N GLY A 163 -4.80 -13.33 -7.19
CA GLY A 163 -5.65 -14.45 -7.62
C GLY A 163 -5.19 -15.17 -8.90
N ALA A 164 -5.54 -16.46 -8.99
CA ALA A 164 -5.00 -17.43 -9.95
C ALA A 164 -5.29 -17.16 -11.44
N SER A 165 -6.21 -16.24 -11.76
CA SER A 165 -6.76 -16.09 -13.13
C SER A 165 -5.77 -15.57 -14.18
N HIS A 166 -4.65 -14.97 -13.78
CA HIS A 166 -3.63 -14.43 -14.70
C HIS A 166 -2.24 -15.07 -14.50
N ALA A 167 -2.11 -16.06 -13.61
CA ALA A 167 -0.82 -16.60 -13.19
C ALA A 167 0.03 -17.17 -14.36
N SER A 168 -0.62 -17.71 -15.40
CA SER A 168 0.04 -18.23 -16.60
C SER A 168 0.62 -17.13 -17.50
N GLU A 169 -0.08 -16.00 -17.66
CA GLU A 169 0.38 -14.86 -18.46
C GLU A 169 1.54 -14.15 -17.76
N PHE A 170 1.48 -14.07 -16.42
CA PHE A 170 2.57 -13.55 -15.59
C PHE A 170 3.81 -14.44 -15.58
N ALA A 171 3.66 -15.77 -15.68
CA ALA A 171 4.82 -16.67 -15.77
C ALA A 171 5.67 -16.36 -17.02
N VAL A 172 5.03 -16.01 -18.14
CA VAL A 172 5.69 -15.64 -19.40
C VAL A 172 6.40 -14.28 -19.27
N ILE A 173 5.77 -13.29 -18.64
CA ILE A 173 6.39 -11.98 -18.36
C ILE A 173 7.55 -12.12 -17.36
N LYS A 174 7.40 -12.98 -16.34
CA LYS A 174 8.41 -13.29 -15.32
C LYS A 174 9.64 -13.96 -15.92
N ASP A 175 9.46 -14.88 -16.86
CA ASP A 175 10.57 -15.50 -17.58
C ASP A 175 11.28 -14.50 -18.50
N ALA A 176 10.54 -13.62 -19.19
CA ALA A 176 11.13 -12.55 -19.99
C ALA A 176 11.93 -11.54 -19.14
N VAL A 177 11.42 -11.20 -17.94
CA VAL A 177 12.10 -10.31 -16.98
C VAL A 177 13.30 -11.01 -16.34
N ARG A 178 13.24 -12.31 -16.04
CA ARG A 178 14.38 -13.10 -15.53
C ARG A 178 15.51 -13.20 -16.55
N GLN A 179 15.19 -13.44 -17.82
CA GLN A 179 16.18 -13.44 -18.91
C GLN A 179 16.85 -12.07 -19.10
N LEU A 180 16.13 -10.98 -18.78
CA LEU A 180 16.68 -9.61 -18.78
C LEU A 180 17.45 -9.28 -17.49
N ALA A 181 17.11 -9.91 -16.36
CA ALA A 181 17.72 -9.68 -15.05
C ALA A 181 19.00 -10.50 -14.81
N ASP A 182 19.26 -11.55 -15.60
CA ASP A 182 20.52 -12.32 -15.57
C ASP A 182 21.74 -11.53 -16.11
N LYS A 183 21.57 -10.23 -16.41
CA LYS A 183 22.65 -9.25 -16.55
C LYS A 183 22.42 -8.13 -15.54
N ASP A 184 23.35 -8.03 -14.58
CA ASP A 184 23.22 -7.36 -13.29
C ASP A 184 22.54 -5.96 -13.27
N SER A 185 21.45 -5.93 -12.47
CA SER A 185 20.96 -4.85 -11.60
C SER A 185 20.17 -3.67 -12.20
N ILE A 186 18.92 -3.53 -11.73
CA ILE A 186 17.88 -2.56 -12.15
C ILE A 186 17.46 -1.64 -10.99
N ASP A 187 16.23 -1.21 -10.68
CA ASP A 187 15.81 -0.56 -9.41
C ASP A 187 14.27 -0.55 -9.30
N GLY A 188 13.69 -0.14 -8.18
CA GLY A 188 12.26 -0.26 -7.90
C GLY A 188 11.22 0.33 -8.88
N LYS A 189 11.32 1.64 -9.17
CA LYS A 189 10.56 2.26 -10.28
C LYS A 189 10.87 1.64 -11.65
N ILE A 190 12.00 0.96 -11.71
CA ILE A 190 12.55 0.31 -12.88
C ILE A 190 11.97 -1.11 -13.03
N GLY A 191 11.39 -1.73 -11.99
CA GLY A 191 10.62 -2.97 -12.11
C GLY A 191 9.34 -2.78 -12.92
N LEU A 192 8.59 -1.69 -12.63
CA LEU A 192 7.44 -1.28 -13.43
C LEU A 192 7.87 -0.91 -14.87
N HIS A 193 9.01 -0.22 -15.04
CA HIS A 193 9.55 0.17 -16.34
C HIS A 193 10.07 -1.02 -17.18
N LEU A 194 10.72 -2.01 -16.56
CA LEU A 194 11.15 -3.23 -17.25
C LEU A 194 9.98 -4.13 -17.61
N MET A 195 8.96 -4.17 -16.75
CA MET A 195 7.73 -4.86 -17.04
C MET A 195 6.98 -4.16 -18.18
N LEU A 196 6.83 -2.83 -18.14
CA LEU A 196 6.34 -1.98 -19.25
C LEU A 196 7.09 -2.29 -20.56
N THR A 197 8.41 -2.42 -20.51
CA THR A 197 9.27 -2.64 -21.69
C THR A 197 9.22 -4.08 -22.21
N ALA A 198 9.21 -5.08 -21.33
CA ALA A 198 9.11 -6.51 -21.69
C ALA A 198 7.71 -6.88 -22.18
N ALA A 199 6.68 -6.23 -21.61
CA ALA A 199 5.29 -6.46 -21.94
C ALA A 199 4.91 -5.69 -23.23
N ALA A 200 5.52 -4.53 -23.51
CA ALA A 200 5.44 -3.85 -24.80
C ALA A 200 6.14 -4.63 -25.94
N ARG A 201 7.24 -5.34 -25.67
CA ARG A 201 7.96 -6.17 -26.66
C ARG A 201 7.17 -7.39 -27.16
N ASN A 202 6.17 -7.86 -26.41
CA ASN A 202 5.42 -9.08 -26.73
C ASN A 202 3.93 -8.82 -27.08
N GLY A 203 3.48 -7.56 -27.18
CA GLY A 203 2.11 -7.21 -27.62
C GLY A 203 0.98 -7.47 -26.61
N PHE A 204 1.20 -8.24 -25.54
CA PHE A 204 0.20 -8.58 -24.51
C PHE A 204 0.19 -7.65 -23.29
N GLY A 205 1.08 -6.65 -23.26
CA GLY A 205 1.55 -6.09 -22.01
C GLY A 205 1.38 -4.61 -21.77
N LYS A 206 0.93 -3.86 -22.78
CA LYS A 206 0.75 -2.41 -22.69
C LYS A 206 -0.35 -2.04 -21.71
N ASP A 207 -1.47 -2.73 -21.81
CA ASP A 207 -2.66 -2.57 -20.98
C ASP A 207 -2.34 -2.76 -19.49
N PHE A 208 -1.66 -3.86 -19.17
CA PHE A 208 -1.25 -4.15 -17.80
C PHE A 208 -0.33 -3.09 -17.20
N ALA A 209 0.53 -2.53 -18.03
CA ALA A 209 1.48 -1.53 -17.63
C ALA A 209 0.81 -0.18 -17.28
N VAL A 210 -0.25 0.17 -18.02
CA VAL A 210 -1.12 1.31 -17.72
C VAL A 210 -1.91 1.08 -16.44
N GLN A 211 -2.46 -0.13 -16.29
CA GLN A 211 -3.19 -0.54 -15.08
C GLN A 211 -2.30 -0.41 -13.84
N ALA A 212 -1.09 -0.96 -13.89
CA ALA A 212 -0.12 -0.87 -12.80
C ALA A 212 0.30 0.58 -12.52
N GLY A 213 0.48 1.39 -13.57
CA GLY A 213 0.79 2.81 -13.45
C GLY A 213 -0.28 3.60 -12.70
N ILE A 214 -1.54 3.43 -13.05
CA ILE A 214 -2.68 4.10 -12.40
C ILE A 214 -2.81 3.63 -10.94
N LEU A 215 -2.75 2.32 -10.71
CA LEU A 215 -2.82 1.76 -9.36
C LEU A 215 -1.68 2.26 -8.46
N SER A 216 -0.47 2.41 -9.00
CA SER A 216 0.69 2.90 -8.24
C SER A 216 0.51 4.34 -7.76
N GLN A 217 -0.20 5.19 -8.52
CA GLN A 217 -0.45 6.59 -8.16
C GLN A 217 -1.58 6.73 -7.13
N LEU A 218 -2.58 5.85 -7.17
CA LEU A 218 -3.62 5.76 -6.15
C LEU A 218 -3.07 5.27 -4.82
N ARG A 219 -2.14 4.31 -4.86
CA ARG A 219 -1.55 3.66 -3.69
C ARG A 219 -0.76 4.62 -2.79
N PHE A 220 -0.82 4.39 -1.49
CA PHE A 220 0.10 4.92 -0.47
C PHE A 220 0.37 3.83 0.57
N GLU A 221 1.47 3.94 1.31
CA GLU A 221 2.04 2.85 2.12
C GLU A 221 1.04 2.26 3.14
N GLU A 222 0.24 3.11 3.77
CA GLU A 222 -0.72 2.70 4.80
C GLU A 222 -1.83 1.79 4.28
N ILE A 223 -2.17 1.85 2.97
CA ILE A 223 -3.19 0.97 2.39
C ILE A 223 -2.78 -0.50 2.60
N ASP A 224 -1.53 -0.84 2.30
CA ASP A 224 -1.06 -2.23 2.41
C ASP A 224 -0.97 -2.66 3.87
N ARG A 225 -0.49 -1.77 4.75
CA ARG A 225 -0.42 -2.02 6.19
C ARG A 225 -1.79 -2.39 6.75
N ARG A 226 -2.84 -1.63 6.37
CA ARG A 226 -4.22 -1.86 6.81
C ARG A 226 -4.85 -3.09 6.19
N LEU A 227 -4.65 -3.33 4.90
CA LEU A 227 -5.12 -4.56 4.27
C LEU A 227 -4.53 -5.79 4.93
N HIS A 228 -3.24 -5.75 5.28
CA HIS A 228 -2.60 -6.84 6.00
C HIS A 228 -3.17 -7.04 7.41
N GLU A 229 -3.45 -5.96 8.15
CA GLU A 229 -4.15 -6.04 9.44
C GLU A 229 -5.55 -6.67 9.33
N LEU A 230 -6.21 -6.55 8.18
CA LEU A 230 -7.53 -7.17 7.93
C LEU A 230 -7.41 -8.65 7.60
N ASP A 231 -6.34 -9.05 6.91
CA ASP A 231 -6.05 -10.45 6.58
C ASP A 231 -5.64 -11.27 7.83
N GLN A 232 -5.15 -10.61 8.88
CA GLN A 232 -4.92 -11.23 10.18
C GLN A 232 -6.27 -11.51 10.86
N ARG A 233 -6.81 -12.73 10.65
CA ARG A 233 -8.08 -13.19 11.20
C ARG A 233 -8.20 -12.87 12.70
N PRO A 234 -9.31 -12.27 13.16
CA PRO A 234 -9.54 -12.08 14.59
C PRO A 234 -9.59 -13.43 15.31
N SER A 235 -8.91 -13.49 16.46
CA SER A 235 -8.53 -14.72 17.18
C SER A 235 -9.65 -15.44 17.94
N HIS A 236 -10.92 -15.18 17.60
CA HIS A 236 -12.06 -15.77 18.30
C HIS A 236 -13.15 -16.24 17.31
N GLU A 237 -13.07 -17.50 16.88
CA GLU A 237 -14.05 -18.15 15.97
C GLU A 237 -15.50 -18.13 16.50
N LYS A 238 -15.71 -17.81 17.78
CA LYS A 238 -17.03 -17.77 18.45
C LYS A 238 -17.58 -16.37 18.72
N SER A 239 -16.94 -15.31 18.22
CA SER A 239 -17.43 -13.94 18.44
C SER A 239 -18.52 -13.55 17.45
N TYR A 240 -19.41 -12.64 17.86
CA TYR A 240 -20.47 -12.06 17.02
C TYR A 240 -21.58 -13.02 16.56
N LEU A 241 -21.72 -14.18 17.21
CA LEU A 241 -22.79 -15.15 16.89
C LEU A 241 -24.20 -14.59 17.11
N TRP A 242 -24.35 -13.52 17.87
CA TRP A 242 -25.63 -12.83 18.05
C TRP A 242 -26.05 -12.01 16.82
N LEU A 243 -25.14 -11.75 15.86
CA LEU A 243 -25.38 -10.85 14.73
C LEU A 243 -26.39 -11.42 13.71
N ASP A 244 -26.48 -12.74 13.59
CA ASP A 244 -27.48 -13.42 12.75
C ASP A 244 -28.83 -13.63 13.47
N GLY A 245 -28.92 -13.21 14.74
CA GLY A 245 -30.10 -13.39 15.58
C GLY A 245 -30.30 -14.80 16.14
N SER A 246 -29.35 -15.71 15.94
CA SER A 246 -29.41 -17.08 16.47
C SER A 246 -29.33 -17.15 17.99
N ILE A 247 -28.67 -16.16 18.61
CA ILE A 247 -28.54 -16.02 20.06
C ILE A 247 -29.22 -14.73 20.50
N GLY A 248 -30.17 -14.84 21.43
CA GLY A 248 -30.72 -13.69 22.14
C GLY A 248 -29.66 -13.08 23.05
N GLY A 249 -29.31 -11.81 22.84
CA GLY A 249 -28.24 -11.16 23.60
C GLY A 249 -28.42 -9.66 23.84
N ALA A 250 -29.57 -9.10 23.46
CA ALA A 250 -29.84 -7.69 23.63
C ALA A 250 -29.96 -7.33 25.13
N ARG A 251 -29.17 -6.34 25.58
CA ARG A 251 -29.26 -5.79 26.95
C ARG A 251 -30.64 -5.21 27.26
N LYS A 252 -31.33 -4.69 26.24
CA LYS A 252 -32.67 -4.11 26.36
C LYS A 252 -33.71 -5.04 25.74
N ALA A 253 -34.79 -5.28 26.47
CA ALA A 253 -35.93 -6.05 25.97
C ALA A 253 -36.54 -5.38 24.72
N GLY A 254 -36.83 -6.17 23.69
CA GLY A 254 -37.47 -5.71 22.46
C GLY A 254 -36.53 -5.23 21.34
N LEU A 255 -35.21 -5.23 21.56
CA LEU A 255 -34.22 -5.01 20.49
C LEU A 255 -33.85 -6.34 19.83
N SER A 256 -33.74 -6.35 18.50
CA SER A 256 -33.32 -7.52 17.73
C SER A 256 -32.12 -7.17 16.84
N PRO A 257 -30.99 -7.89 16.94
CA PRO A 257 -29.87 -7.75 16.02
C PRO A 257 -30.17 -8.36 14.64
N ALA A 258 -31.30 -9.05 14.48
CA ALA A 258 -31.71 -9.69 13.22
C ALA A 258 -31.89 -8.70 12.06
N ASN A 259 -31.90 -7.38 12.32
CA ASN A 259 -31.90 -6.38 11.28
C ASN A 259 -30.59 -6.36 10.45
N PHE A 260 -29.44 -6.82 10.98
CA PHE A 260 -28.19 -6.82 10.21
C PHE A 260 -28.20 -7.88 9.10
N GLY A 261 -28.44 -9.15 9.44
CA GLY A 261 -28.54 -10.21 8.44
C GLY A 261 -29.69 -9.97 7.45
N ALA A 262 -30.85 -9.52 7.97
CA ALA A 262 -31.96 -9.11 7.12
C ALA A 262 -31.58 -7.96 6.18
N TRP A 263 -30.81 -6.98 6.67
CA TRP A 263 -30.31 -5.88 5.86
C TRP A 263 -29.36 -6.36 4.76
N LEU A 264 -28.42 -7.27 5.05
CA LEU A 264 -27.48 -7.77 4.03
C LEU A 264 -28.20 -8.33 2.80
N SER A 265 -29.32 -9.02 3.00
CA SER A 265 -30.15 -9.56 1.92
C SER A 265 -31.20 -8.59 1.37
N SER A 266 -31.43 -7.44 2.01
CA SER A 266 -32.47 -6.47 1.61
C SER A 266 -31.97 -5.46 0.55
N PRO A 267 -32.88 -4.70 -0.09
CA PRO A 267 -32.49 -3.63 -1.02
C PRO A 267 -31.93 -2.38 -0.32
N GLU A 268 -32.07 -2.27 1.01
CA GLU A 268 -31.55 -1.12 1.77
C GLU A 268 -30.04 -1.02 1.62
N LYS A 269 -29.54 0.18 1.33
CA LYS A 269 -28.14 0.35 0.93
C LYS A 269 -27.20 0.74 2.06
N LEU A 270 -27.72 1.28 3.17
CA LEU A 270 -26.90 1.79 4.25
C LEU A 270 -27.23 1.08 5.57
N TYR A 271 -26.19 0.67 6.28
CA TYR A 271 -26.28 0.22 7.66
C TYR A 271 -25.34 1.01 8.53
N TRP A 272 -25.81 1.41 9.71
CA TRP A 272 -25.01 2.16 10.66
C TRP A 272 -24.74 1.38 11.94
N ILE A 273 -23.47 1.10 12.21
CA ILE A 273 -22.99 0.55 13.47
C ILE A 273 -22.51 1.71 14.34
N SER A 274 -23.27 2.02 15.38
CA SER A 274 -22.93 3.01 16.38
C SER A 274 -22.51 2.35 17.69
N GLY A 275 -21.92 3.13 18.59
CA GLY A 275 -21.66 2.69 19.94
C GLY A 275 -20.54 3.44 20.63
N VAL A 276 -20.44 3.24 21.95
CA VAL A 276 -19.43 3.89 22.79
C VAL A 276 -18.00 3.49 22.41
N ALA A 277 -17.02 4.29 22.81
CA ALA A 277 -15.63 3.97 22.55
C ALA A 277 -15.22 2.67 23.28
N GLY A 278 -14.42 1.83 22.62
CA GLY A 278 -14.01 0.55 23.19
C GLY A 278 -15.08 -0.54 23.19
N SER A 279 -16.26 -0.35 22.58
CA SER A 279 -17.32 -1.37 22.52
C SER A 279 -17.09 -2.50 21.50
N GLY A 280 -16.08 -2.36 20.65
CA GLY A 280 -15.70 -3.38 19.66
C GLY A 280 -16.15 -3.13 18.22
N LYS A 281 -16.64 -1.92 17.88
CA LYS A 281 -17.08 -1.55 16.52
C LYS A 281 -16.05 -1.88 15.43
N SER A 282 -14.82 -1.41 15.57
CA SER A 282 -13.77 -1.65 14.59
C SER A 282 -13.41 -3.13 14.48
N THR A 283 -13.44 -3.87 15.59
CA THR A 283 -13.23 -5.33 15.60
C THR A 283 -14.36 -6.03 14.84
N LEU A 284 -15.62 -5.59 15.00
CA LEU A 284 -16.75 -6.08 14.21
C LEU A 284 -16.58 -5.76 12.73
N MET A 285 -16.16 -4.55 12.36
CA MET A 285 -15.90 -4.17 10.96
C MET A 285 -14.82 -5.05 10.31
N LYS A 286 -13.74 -5.37 11.05
CA LYS A 286 -12.70 -6.31 10.61
C LYS A 286 -13.23 -7.73 10.44
N PHE A 287 -14.08 -8.18 11.37
CA PHE A 287 -14.75 -9.48 11.28
C PHE A 287 -15.65 -9.55 10.04
N LEU A 288 -16.46 -8.52 9.78
CA LEU A 288 -17.36 -8.47 8.63
C LEU A 288 -16.62 -8.54 7.28
N TYR A 289 -15.43 -7.93 7.20
CA TYR A 289 -14.60 -7.93 5.99
C TYR A 289 -14.13 -9.34 5.59
N SER A 290 -13.82 -10.19 6.57
CA SER A 290 -13.20 -11.51 6.36
C SER A 290 -14.17 -12.69 6.55
N ASN A 291 -15.41 -12.44 6.97
CA ASN A 291 -16.38 -13.49 7.28
C ASN A 291 -17.11 -14.02 6.03
N GLU A 292 -16.98 -15.33 5.79
CA GLU A 292 -17.67 -16.05 4.71
C GLU A 292 -19.20 -16.01 4.82
N GLN A 293 -19.74 -15.96 6.04
CA GLN A 293 -21.19 -15.83 6.26
C GLN A 293 -21.72 -14.48 5.76
N THR A 294 -20.95 -13.39 5.94
CA THR A 294 -21.30 -12.07 5.38
C THR A 294 -21.41 -12.16 3.86
N ALA A 295 -20.42 -12.77 3.20
CA ALA A 295 -20.44 -12.97 1.77
C ALA A 295 -21.65 -13.83 1.33
N THR A 296 -21.94 -14.91 2.05
CA THR A 296 -23.08 -15.80 1.78
C THR A 296 -24.42 -15.07 1.90
N GLN A 297 -24.61 -14.22 2.92
CA GLN A 297 -25.87 -13.47 3.09
C GLN A 297 -26.06 -12.38 2.01
N LEU A 298 -24.96 -11.84 1.49
CA LEU A 298 -24.96 -10.92 0.35
C LEU A 298 -25.33 -11.60 -0.98
N ASP A 299 -25.29 -12.93 -1.06
CA ASP A 299 -25.66 -13.69 -2.27
C ASP A 299 -27.10 -13.43 -2.71
N VAL A 300 -27.99 -13.29 -1.72
CA VAL A 300 -29.41 -12.99 -1.95
C VAL A 300 -29.56 -11.61 -2.59
N TRP A 301 -28.82 -10.62 -2.10
CA TRP A 301 -28.85 -9.25 -2.62
C TRP A 301 -28.26 -9.16 -4.03
N ARG A 302 -27.14 -9.83 -4.30
CA ARG A 302 -26.45 -9.77 -5.60
C ARG A 302 -27.14 -10.56 -6.72
N LYS A 303 -28.12 -11.41 -6.41
CA LYS A 303 -28.94 -12.17 -7.38
C LYS A 303 -28.12 -12.88 -8.47
N GLY A 304 -27.01 -13.51 -8.08
CA GLY A 304 -26.09 -14.19 -8.99
C GLY A 304 -24.98 -13.32 -9.61
N GLY A 305 -25.00 -11.99 -9.40
CA GLY A 305 -23.90 -11.09 -9.76
C GLY A 305 -22.65 -11.31 -8.91
N LYS A 306 -21.48 -10.86 -9.34
CA LYS A 306 -20.20 -11.10 -8.64
C LYS A 306 -19.98 -10.07 -7.52
N LEU A 307 -19.51 -10.49 -6.34
CA LEU A 307 -19.25 -9.59 -5.21
C LEU A 307 -17.84 -8.98 -5.29
N LEU A 308 -17.75 -7.67 -5.01
CA LEU A 308 -16.53 -6.93 -4.71
C LEU A 308 -16.65 -6.36 -3.30
N VAL A 309 -15.58 -6.44 -2.52
CA VAL A 309 -15.53 -5.90 -1.16
C VAL A 309 -14.40 -4.89 -1.09
N ALA A 310 -14.67 -3.70 -0.57
CA ALA A 310 -13.64 -2.72 -0.25
C ALA A 310 -13.89 -2.13 1.13
N ALA A 311 -12.80 -1.81 1.84
CA ALA A 311 -12.88 -1.29 3.20
C ALA A 311 -11.92 -0.15 3.45
N TYR A 312 -12.32 0.77 4.33
CA TYR A 312 -11.48 1.85 4.82
C TYR A 312 -11.72 2.05 6.32
N PHE A 313 -10.63 2.25 7.04
CA PHE A 313 -10.64 2.45 8.48
C PHE A 313 -10.00 3.80 8.74
N PHE A 314 -10.82 4.78 9.12
CA PHE A 314 -10.31 6.04 9.61
C PHE A 314 -9.44 5.79 10.85
N TRP A 315 -8.41 6.61 11.00
CA TRP A 315 -7.49 6.45 12.11
C TRP A 315 -6.84 7.76 12.52
N GLU A 316 -7.15 8.20 13.74
CA GLU A 316 -6.65 9.47 14.27
C GLU A 316 -5.17 9.45 14.69
N VAL A 317 -4.70 8.30 15.22
CA VAL A 317 -3.39 8.20 15.90
C VAL A 317 -2.23 8.14 14.90
N GLY A 318 -1.30 9.09 15.03
CA GLY A 318 -0.20 9.29 14.09
C GLY A 318 -0.52 10.39 13.08
N LYS A 319 0.50 11.14 12.63
CA LYS A 319 0.30 12.31 11.77
C LYS A 319 0.22 11.95 10.29
N ILE A 320 -0.48 10.87 9.94
CA ILE A 320 -0.65 10.44 8.55
C ILE A 320 -1.99 10.99 8.02
N PRO A 321 -2.02 12.12 7.30
CA PRO A 321 -3.27 12.82 7.00
C PRO A 321 -4.22 12.00 6.11
N LEU A 322 -3.67 11.11 5.27
CA LEU A 322 -4.45 10.24 4.39
C LEU A 322 -5.25 9.15 5.13
N LEU A 323 -5.11 9.00 6.44
CA LEU A 323 -5.96 8.11 7.25
C LEU A 323 -7.18 8.83 7.84
N ARG A 324 -7.32 10.14 7.60
CA ARG A 324 -8.33 10.99 8.23
C ARG A 324 -9.08 11.88 7.25
N THR A 325 -8.82 11.74 5.95
CA THR A 325 -9.30 12.62 4.88
C THR A 325 -10.16 11.87 3.85
N GLN A 326 -11.04 12.62 3.15
CA GLN A 326 -11.79 12.08 2.01
C GLN A 326 -10.86 11.61 0.89
N GLN A 327 -9.76 12.33 0.64
CA GLN A 327 -8.76 11.92 -0.34
C GLN A 327 -8.20 10.53 -0.02
N GLY A 328 -7.87 10.28 1.24
CA GLY A 328 -7.42 8.97 1.71
C GLY A 328 -8.43 7.85 1.49
N LEU A 329 -9.68 8.10 1.91
CA LEU A 329 -10.80 7.19 1.71
C LEU A 329 -11.00 6.85 0.23
N LEU A 330 -11.17 7.86 -0.63
CA LEU A 330 -11.46 7.69 -2.05
C LEU A 330 -10.33 6.98 -2.80
N ARG A 331 -9.08 7.36 -2.54
CA ARG A 331 -7.89 6.68 -3.11
C ARG A 331 -7.86 5.20 -2.73
N THR A 332 -8.15 4.90 -1.47
CA THR A 332 -8.13 3.52 -0.96
C THR A 332 -9.24 2.68 -1.59
N LEU A 333 -10.47 3.20 -1.66
CA LEU A 333 -11.59 2.51 -2.30
C LEU A 333 -11.32 2.26 -3.78
N LEU A 334 -10.88 3.28 -4.52
CA LEU A 334 -10.51 3.15 -5.94
C LEU A 334 -9.40 2.12 -6.14
N PHE A 335 -8.33 2.18 -5.34
CA PHE A 335 -7.23 1.22 -5.42
C PHE A 335 -7.72 -0.21 -5.18
N GLN A 336 -8.51 -0.46 -4.13
CA GLN A 336 -9.01 -1.79 -3.80
C GLN A 336 -9.97 -2.35 -4.87
N ILE A 337 -10.87 -1.51 -5.40
CA ILE A 337 -11.82 -1.89 -6.45
C ILE A 337 -11.07 -2.24 -7.74
N LEU A 338 -10.21 -1.32 -8.21
CA LEU A 338 -9.51 -1.49 -9.48
C LEU A 338 -8.48 -2.60 -9.43
N ARG A 339 -7.81 -2.81 -8.29
CA ARG A 339 -6.91 -3.95 -8.09
C ARG A 339 -7.64 -5.29 -8.18
N GLN A 340 -8.88 -5.37 -7.71
CA GLN A 340 -9.69 -6.59 -7.83
C GLN A 340 -10.16 -6.82 -9.28
N ARG A 341 -10.43 -5.75 -10.03
CA ARG A 341 -10.95 -5.80 -11.41
C ARG A 341 -10.24 -4.78 -12.30
N LEU A 342 -9.12 -5.23 -12.86
CA LEU A 342 -8.27 -4.41 -13.73
C LEU A 342 -8.99 -4.02 -15.03
N GLU A 343 -9.97 -4.81 -15.46
CA GLU A 343 -10.79 -4.54 -16.63
C GLU A 343 -11.65 -3.27 -16.52
N LEU A 344 -11.83 -2.72 -15.31
CA LEU A 344 -12.57 -1.47 -15.09
C LEU A 344 -11.70 -0.22 -15.35
N ILE A 345 -10.37 -0.35 -15.28
CA ILE A 345 -9.44 0.79 -15.42
C ILE A 345 -9.61 1.57 -16.75
N PRO A 346 -9.76 0.91 -17.91
CA PRO A 346 -10.01 1.60 -19.18
C PRO A 346 -11.27 2.46 -19.19
N GLU A 347 -12.31 2.07 -18.44
CA GLU A 347 -13.57 2.80 -18.36
C GLU A 347 -13.50 3.94 -17.33
N VAL A 348 -12.87 3.69 -16.19
CA VAL A 348 -12.77 4.66 -15.09
C VAL A 348 -11.77 5.77 -15.41
N TYR A 349 -10.60 5.39 -15.91
CA TYR A 349 -9.52 6.28 -16.26
C TYR A 349 -9.34 6.34 -17.78
N SER A 350 -10.44 6.44 -18.54
CA SER A 350 -10.44 6.50 -20.01
C SER A 350 -9.46 7.52 -20.59
N ASP A 351 -9.38 8.70 -19.97
CA ASP A 351 -8.53 9.80 -20.43
C ASP A 351 -7.05 9.42 -20.32
N LEU A 352 -6.66 8.81 -19.20
CA LEU A 352 -5.31 8.29 -19.03
C LEU A 352 -5.09 7.06 -19.91
N TRP A 353 -6.07 6.15 -19.98
CA TRP A 353 -6.02 4.94 -20.78
C TRP A 353 -5.70 5.25 -22.23
N THR A 354 -6.50 6.11 -22.86
CA THR A 354 -6.31 6.58 -24.25
C THR A 354 -4.96 7.26 -24.47
N LEU A 355 -4.55 8.15 -23.57
CA LEU A 355 -3.21 8.76 -23.63
C LEU A 355 -2.09 7.72 -23.63
N PHE A 356 -2.26 6.64 -22.86
CA PHE A 356 -1.27 5.57 -22.80
C PHE A 356 -1.40 4.56 -23.96
N THR A 357 -2.62 4.25 -24.44
CA THR A 357 -2.88 3.27 -25.50
C THR A 357 -2.71 3.81 -26.92
N ASP A 358 -2.94 5.11 -27.14
CA ASP A 358 -2.77 5.76 -28.44
C ASP A 358 -1.31 6.16 -28.72
N ALA A 359 -0.42 6.01 -27.73
CA ALA A 359 1.02 5.97 -27.95
C ALA A 359 1.37 4.74 -28.82
N THR A 360 1.27 4.90 -30.15
CA THR A 360 1.30 3.87 -31.21
C THR A 360 2.32 2.72 -31.05
N PRO A 361 2.12 1.57 -31.74
CA PRO A 361 3.08 0.44 -31.76
C PRO A 361 4.49 0.81 -32.27
N ASN A 362 4.61 1.94 -32.98
CA ASN A 362 5.86 2.52 -33.48
C ASN A 362 6.23 3.85 -32.78
N GLY A 363 5.64 4.15 -31.62
CA GLY A 363 5.64 5.47 -30.97
C GLY A 363 6.68 5.64 -29.87
N LYS A 364 7.57 6.62 -30.05
CA LYS A 364 8.65 7.06 -29.16
C LYS A 364 8.22 7.75 -27.85
N ASP A 365 6.95 7.73 -27.47
CA ASP A 365 6.39 8.66 -26.46
C ASP A 365 5.72 8.00 -25.24
N THR A 366 5.85 6.68 -25.07
CA THR A 366 5.25 5.97 -23.93
C THR A 366 5.83 6.41 -22.57
N LEU A 367 7.05 6.95 -22.54
CA LEU A 367 7.80 7.27 -21.33
C LEU A 367 7.69 8.73 -20.87
N SER A 368 7.49 9.67 -21.79
CA SER A 368 7.24 11.09 -21.48
C SER A 368 5.81 11.33 -21.01
N GLY A 369 4.83 10.61 -21.57
CA GLY A 369 3.43 10.67 -21.12
C GLY A 369 3.25 10.23 -19.67
N PHE A 370 4.02 9.24 -19.22
CA PHE A 370 4.01 8.73 -17.84
C PHE A 370 4.59 9.72 -16.82
N ALA A 371 5.52 10.58 -17.25
CA ALA A 371 6.13 11.59 -16.39
C ALA A 371 5.28 12.88 -16.28
N GLY A 372 4.39 13.13 -17.25
CA GLY A 372 3.56 14.34 -17.30
C GLY A 372 2.05 14.14 -17.01
N SER A 373 1.50 12.95 -17.22
CA SER A 373 0.07 12.66 -17.01
C SER A 373 -0.12 11.93 -15.68
N GLN A 374 -0.61 12.66 -14.68
CA GLN A 374 -0.81 12.13 -13.34
C GLN A 374 -2.29 11.87 -13.06
N VAL A 375 -2.57 10.81 -12.31
CA VAL A 375 -3.87 10.63 -11.65
C VAL A 375 -4.09 11.84 -10.75
N SER A 376 -5.13 12.61 -11.03
CA SER A 376 -5.52 13.70 -10.13
C SER A 376 -5.94 13.10 -8.79
N LEU A 377 -5.30 13.60 -7.73
CA LEU A 377 -5.61 13.22 -6.35
C LEU A 377 -6.53 14.23 -5.67
N ASP A 378 -7.12 15.15 -6.44
CA ASP A 378 -8.16 16.05 -5.97
C ASP A 378 -9.44 15.27 -5.59
N VAL A 379 -10.07 15.65 -4.49
CA VAL A 379 -11.23 14.93 -3.94
C VAL A 379 -12.41 14.88 -4.91
N HIS A 380 -12.68 15.98 -5.63
CA HIS A 380 -13.80 16.02 -6.56
C HIS A 380 -13.56 15.06 -7.74
N GLN A 381 -12.35 15.08 -8.31
CA GLN A 381 -11.98 14.17 -9.40
C GLN A 381 -11.94 12.71 -8.94
N LEU A 382 -11.43 12.43 -7.74
CA LEU A 382 -11.46 11.07 -7.19
C LEU A 382 -12.90 10.57 -6.98
N LEU A 383 -13.80 11.44 -6.54
CA LEU A 383 -15.22 11.10 -6.41
C LEU A 383 -15.83 10.78 -7.78
N GLU A 384 -15.59 11.61 -8.80
CA GLU A 384 -16.04 11.35 -10.17
C GLU A 384 -15.54 10.00 -10.70
N LYS A 385 -14.27 9.68 -10.46
CA LYS A 385 -13.67 8.39 -10.85
C LYS A 385 -14.28 7.23 -10.06
N LEU A 386 -14.61 7.40 -8.78
CA LEU A 386 -15.30 6.37 -8.00
C LEU A 386 -16.74 6.15 -8.47
N GLU A 387 -17.46 7.22 -8.84
CA GLU A 387 -18.78 7.11 -9.44
C GLU A 387 -18.73 6.38 -10.78
N ALA A 388 -17.73 6.68 -11.62
CA ALA A 388 -17.48 5.96 -12.87
C ALA A 388 -17.20 4.47 -12.62
N ALA A 389 -16.38 4.16 -11.62
CA ALA A 389 -16.10 2.78 -11.21
C ALA A 389 -17.38 2.03 -10.79
N CYS A 390 -18.24 2.66 -9.98
CA CYS A 390 -19.49 2.03 -9.54
C CYS A 390 -20.49 1.82 -10.70
N LYS A 391 -20.55 2.74 -11.67
CA LYS A 391 -21.35 2.56 -12.89
C LYS A 391 -20.84 1.39 -13.73
N SER A 392 -19.52 1.29 -13.90
CA SER A 392 -18.87 0.17 -14.61
C SER A 392 -19.10 -1.17 -13.91
N ILE A 393 -18.94 -1.22 -12.58
CA ILE A 393 -19.29 -2.37 -11.72
C ILE A 393 -20.70 -2.86 -12.02
N ALA A 394 -21.69 -1.96 -12.04
CA ALA A 394 -23.07 -2.32 -12.32
C ALA A 394 -23.25 -2.85 -13.75
N GLY A 395 -22.60 -2.24 -14.75
CA GLY A 395 -22.64 -2.67 -16.14
C GLY A 395 -22.07 -4.08 -16.37
N HIS A 396 -21.04 -4.45 -15.62
CA HIS A 396 -20.40 -5.77 -15.67
C HIS A 396 -21.05 -6.82 -14.75
N GLY A 397 -22.18 -6.49 -14.11
CA GLY A 397 -22.89 -7.41 -13.21
C GLY A 397 -22.21 -7.64 -11.87
N TYR A 398 -21.31 -6.74 -11.46
CA TYR A 398 -20.71 -6.73 -10.13
C TYR A 398 -21.62 -6.00 -9.12
N HIS A 399 -21.42 -6.33 -7.85
CA HIS A 399 -22.01 -5.68 -6.69
C HIS A 399 -20.92 -5.31 -5.70
N LEU A 400 -20.94 -4.07 -5.22
CA LEU A 400 -19.93 -3.52 -4.34
C LEU A 400 -20.44 -3.42 -2.90
N PHE A 401 -19.75 -4.09 -1.99
CA PHE A 401 -19.96 -3.98 -0.56
C PHE A 401 -18.83 -3.16 0.07
N LEU A 402 -19.20 -2.05 0.73
CA LEU A 402 -18.28 -1.11 1.35
C LEU A 402 -18.35 -1.20 2.88
N LEU A 403 -17.19 -1.28 3.52
CA LEU A 403 -17.03 -1.21 4.97
C LEU A 403 -16.22 0.04 5.32
N ILE A 404 -16.84 1.03 5.97
CA ILE A 404 -16.16 2.29 6.32
C ILE A 404 -16.25 2.51 7.83
N ASP A 405 -15.13 2.33 8.53
CA ASP A 405 -15.04 2.37 9.98
C ASP A 405 -14.53 3.72 10.50
N GLY A 406 -15.18 4.26 11.52
CA GLY A 406 -14.71 5.44 12.27
C GLY A 406 -15.00 6.78 11.61
N LEU A 407 -16.22 7.02 11.11
CA LEU A 407 -16.56 8.31 10.48
C LEU A 407 -16.35 9.53 11.42
N ASP A 408 -16.42 9.33 12.74
CA ASP A 408 -16.12 10.35 13.76
C ASP A 408 -14.63 10.76 13.80
N GLU A 409 -13.74 9.96 13.22
CA GLU A 409 -12.30 10.24 13.15
C GLU A 409 -11.91 11.01 11.86
N TYR A 410 -12.90 11.45 11.07
CA TYR A 410 -12.70 12.33 9.92
C TYR A 410 -12.27 13.73 10.39
N GLU A 411 -11.18 14.26 9.84
CA GLU A 411 -10.62 15.54 10.31
C GLU A 411 -11.38 16.78 9.82
N GLY A 412 -12.32 16.63 8.88
CA GLY A 412 -13.18 17.70 8.37
C GLY A 412 -14.53 17.79 9.09
N LYS A 413 -15.52 18.44 8.47
CA LYS A 413 -16.84 18.57 9.08
C LYS A 413 -17.63 17.26 8.97
N PRO A 414 -18.31 16.79 10.03
CA PRO A 414 -19.16 15.59 9.95
C PRO A 414 -20.19 15.64 8.81
N SER A 415 -20.72 16.83 8.48
CA SER A 415 -21.64 17.01 7.34
C SER A 415 -21.03 16.63 5.99
N GLU A 416 -19.74 16.84 5.77
CA GLU A 416 -19.06 16.54 4.50
C GLU A 416 -18.95 15.03 4.30
N ILE A 417 -18.56 14.28 5.35
CA ILE A 417 -18.45 12.83 5.25
C ILE A 417 -19.83 12.16 5.17
N ILE A 418 -20.85 12.70 5.86
CA ILE A 418 -22.25 12.26 5.73
C ILE A 418 -22.73 12.45 4.28
N GLN A 419 -22.51 13.63 3.69
CA GLN A 419 -22.88 13.89 2.28
C GLN A 419 -22.16 12.95 1.31
N LEU A 420 -20.89 12.61 1.58
CA LEU A 420 -20.18 11.61 0.79
C LEU A 420 -20.84 10.23 0.90
N MET A 421 -21.21 9.77 2.11
CA MET A 421 -21.90 8.50 2.28
C MET A 421 -23.25 8.48 1.55
N GLU A 422 -24.04 9.55 1.67
CA GLU A 422 -25.29 9.72 0.91
C GLU A 422 -25.05 9.65 -0.60
N ALA A 423 -24.02 10.32 -1.11
CA ALA A 423 -23.66 10.26 -2.53
C ALA A 423 -23.35 8.81 -2.98
N LEU A 424 -22.58 8.05 -2.20
CA LEU A 424 -22.25 6.66 -2.50
C LEU A 424 -23.49 5.75 -2.46
N THR A 425 -24.44 5.97 -1.55
CA THR A 425 -25.68 5.17 -1.52
C THR A 425 -26.57 5.40 -2.75
N ARG A 426 -26.45 6.53 -3.45
CA ARG A 426 -27.20 6.75 -4.70
C ARG A 426 -26.68 5.91 -5.87
N LEU A 427 -25.47 5.38 -5.78
CA LEU A 427 -24.85 4.58 -6.84
C LEU A 427 -25.50 3.20 -6.99
N PRO A 428 -25.58 2.65 -8.22
CA PRO A 428 -26.18 1.34 -8.47
C PRO A 428 -25.31 0.21 -7.90
N ASN A 429 -25.95 -0.86 -7.42
CA ASN A 429 -25.28 -2.06 -6.91
C ASN A 429 -24.24 -1.80 -5.80
N VAL A 430 -24.41 -0.73 -5.02
CA VAL A 430 -23.58 -0.41 -3.85
C VAL A 430 -24.39 -0.65 -2.57
N LYS A 431 -23.77 -1.35 -1.61
CA LYS A 431 -24.24 -1.49 -0.23
C LYS A 431 -23.09 -1.10 0.72
N ILE A 432 -23.40 -0.33 1.76
CA ILE A 432 -22.42 0.33 2.62
C ILE A 432 -22.78 0.04 4.07
N CYS A 433 -21.81 -0.47 4.82
CA CYS A 433 -21.84 -0.53 6.27
C CYS A 433 -20.86 0.51 6.80
N ILE A 434 -21.37 1.46 7.59
CA ILE A 434 -20.58 2.53 8.20
C ILE A 434 -20.53 2.36 9.71
N SER A 435 -19.45 2.81 10.35
CA SER A 435 -19.38 2.89 11.81
C SER A 435 -19.01 4.29 12.30
N SER A 436 -19.53 4.68 13.45
CA SER A 436 -19.10 5.90 14.15
C SER A 436 -19.43 5.86 15.65
N ARG A 437 -18.97 6.85 16.40
CA ARG A 437 -19.55 7.20 17.72
C ARG A 437 -20.97 7.77 17.56
N PRO A 438 -21.80 7.72 18.62
CA PRO A 438 -23.15 8.31 18.64
C PRO A 438 -23.10 9.83 18.83
N ASP A 439 -22.23 10.54 18.10
CA ASP A 439 -22.17 12.00 18.16
C ASP A 439 -23.42 12.61 17.52
N ASN A 440 -23.82 13.79 17.98
CA ASN A 440 -25.07 14.45 17.58
C ASN A 440 -25.25 14.51 16.05
N ALA A 441 -24.21 14.85 15.30
CA ALA A 441 -24.28 14.95 13.84
C ALA A 441 -24.67 13.63 13.15
N PHE A 442 -24.20 12.48 13.66
CA PHE A 442 -24.53 11.16 13.13
C PHE A 442 -25.88 10.66 13.68
N MET A 443 -26.19 10.95 14.94
CA MET A 443 -27.47 10.62 15.55
C MET A 443 -28.64 11.34 14.87
N ASP A 444 -28.45 12.61 14.48
CA ASP A 444 -29.48 13.40 13.79
C ASP A 444 -29.89 12.80 12.44
N VAL A 445 -28.94 12.16 11.73
CA VAL A 445 -29.17 11.58 10.40
C VAL A 445 -29.54 10.10 10.49
N TYR A 446 -28.73 9.31 11.20
CA TYR A 446 -28.83 7.86 11.22
C TYR A 446 -29.59 7.30 12.43
N GLY A 447 -29.80 8.11 13.48
CA GLY A 447 -30.43 7.68 14.73
C GLY A 447 -31.88 7.23 14.60
N SER A 448 -32.59 7.66 13.56
CA SER A 448 -33.97 7.23 13.29
C SER A 448 -34.09 6.00 12.36
N MET A 449 -33.01 5.61 11.69
CA MET A 449 -33.01 4.49 10.72
C MET A 449 -33.36 3.15 11.38
N THR A 450 -33.98 2.24 10.64
CA THR A 450 -34.21 0.85 11.10
C THR A 450 -32.99 -0.04 10.88
N THR A 451 -32.12 0.31 9.93
CA THR A 451 -30.87 -0.37 9.58
C THR A 451 -29.71 0.16 10.41
N LYS A 452 -29.83 0.06 11.73
CA LYS A 452 -28.82 0.52 12.69
C LYS A 452 -28.61 -0.47 13.82
N LEU A 453 -27.44 -0.40 14.45
CA LEU A 453 -27.10 -1.19 15.63
C LEU A 453 -26.26 -0.35 16.60
N PHE A 454 -26.57 -0.42 17.89
CA PHE A 454 -25.73 0.11 18.95
C PHE A 454 -24.96 -1.03 19.61
N MET A 455 -23.63 -1.01 19.47
CA MET A 455 -22.77 -2.15 19.78
C MET A 455 -22.88 -2.64 21.25
N GLU A 456 -22.91 -1.70 22.20
CA GLU A 456 -23.06 -1.96 23.63
C GLU A 456 -24.37 -2.64 24.01
N ASP A 457 -25.42 -2.53 23.17
CA ASP A 457 -26.69 -3.18 23.43
C ASP A 457 -26.65 -4.68 23.11
N PHE A 458 -25.66 -5.17 22.33
CA PHE A 458 -25.65 -6.57 21.87
C PHE A 458 -24.40 -7.37 22.23
N ASN A 459 -23.30 -6.72 22.62
CA ASN A 459 -22.03 -7.41 22.88
C ASN A 459 -21.95 -8.20 24.20
N THR A 460 -23.02 -8.28 24.97
CA THR A 460 -23.08 -8.99 26.25
C THR A 460 -22.66 -10.46 26.17
N PRO A 461 -23.13 -11.27 25.19
CA PRO A 461 -22.71 -12.66 25.07
C PRO A 461 -21.20 -12.79 24.82
N ASP A 462 -20.64 -11.94 23.95
CA ASP A 462 -19.20 -11.94 23.64
C ASP A 462 -18.37 -11.55 24.86
N ILE A 463 -18.79 -10.53 25.62
CA ILE A 463 -18.12 -10.12 26.87
C ILE A 463 -18.17 -11.25 27.89
N THR A 464 -19.33 -11.90 28.04
CA THR A 464 -19.51 -13.00 29.00
C THR A 464 -18.57 -14.16 28.67
N GLN A 465 -18.55 -14.59 27.40
CA GLN A 465 -17.65 -15.64 26.94
C GLN A 465 -16.18 -15.25 27.13
N TYR A 466 -15.81 -14.01 26.81
CA TYR A 466 -14.44 -13.52 26.99
C TYR A 466 -13.97 -13.56 28.44
N VAL A 467 -14.80 -13.09 29.37
CA VAL A 467 -14.49 -13.09 30.81
C VAL A 467 -14.38 -14.53 31.33
N GLN A 468 -15.33 -15.39 30.96
CA GLN A 468 -15.32 -16.80 31.35
C GLN A 468 -14.06 -17.50 30.83
N ASP A 469 -13.76 -17.39 29.53
CA ASP A 469 -12.58 -18.01 28.91
C ASP A 469 -11.27 -17.57 29.57
N ARG A 470 -11.15 -16.29 29.97
CA ARG A 470 -9.95 -15.78 30.63
C ARG A 470 -9.80 -16.29 32.05
N LEU A 471 -10.87 -16.28 32.84
CA LEU A 471 -10.87 -16.82 34.20
C LEU A 471 -10.57 -18.32 34.20
N GLU A 472 -11.23 -19.09 33.32
CA GLU A 472 -11.07 -20.54 33.24
C GLU A 472 -9.68 -20.99 32.75
N ARG A 473 -8.91 -20.11 32.09
CA ARG A 473 -7.50 -20.41 31.75
C ARG A 473 -6.57 -20.33 32.96
N HIS A 474 -6.98 -19.67 34.04
CA HIS A 474 -6.15 -19.47 35.21
C HIS A 474 -6.37 -20.61 36.23
N SER A 475 -5.33 -21.40 36.51
CA SER A 475 -5.45 -22.61 37.35
C SER A 475 -6.07 -22.32 38.72
N ARG A 476 -5.67 -21.21 39.36
CA ARG A 476 -6.22 -20.81 40.67
C ARG A 476 -7.72 -20.51 40.66
N PHE A 477 -8.28 -20.02 39.55
CA PHE A 477 -9.73 -19.84 39.45
C PHE A 477 -10.42 -21.18 39.30
N THR A 478 -9.84 -22.10 38.52
CA THR A 478 -10.41 -23.44 38.30
C THR A 478 -10.33 -24.35 39.52
N GLU A 479 -9.36 -24.12 40.41
CA GLU A 479 -9.09 -24.89 41.62
C GLU A 479 -9.79 -24.32 42.87
N ASP A 480 -10.36 -23.12 42.79
CA ASP A 480 -11.06 -22.47 43.91
C ASP A 480 -12.38 -23.20 44.23
N GLU A 481 -12.62 -23.48 45.51
CA GLU A 481 -13.82 -24.19 45.98
C GLU A 481 -15.11 -23.40 45.71
N ASP A 482 -15.03 -22.07 45.66
CA ASP A 482 -16.16 -21.17 45.41
C ASP A 482 -16.37 -20.89 43.90
N ARG A 483 -15.66 -21.59 43.01
CA ARG A 483 -15.78 -21.40 41.55
C ARG A 483 -17.23 -21.49 41.07
N ASP A 484 -17.93 -22.54 41.46
CA ASP A 484 -19.27 -22.81 40.95
C ASP A 484 -20.35 -21.93 41.61
N THR A 485 -20.05 -21.34 42.78
CA THR A 485 -20.97 -20.49 43.54
C THR A 485 -20.74 -19.00 43.27
N LEU A 486 -19.51 -18.50 43.47
CA LEU A 486 -19.14 -17.09 43.34
C LEU A 486 -18.60 -16.73 41.95
N GLY A 487 -18.07 -17.69 41.20
CA GLY A 487 -17.55 -17.46 39.84
C GLY A 487 -18.59 -16.86 38.89
N PRO A 488 -19.81 -17.44 38.75
CA PRO A 488 -20.86 -16.85 37.93
C PRO A 488 -21.28 -15.44 38.37
N VAL A 489 -21.26 -15.16 39.68
CA VAL A 489 -21.58 -13.84 40.22
C VAL A 489 -20.50 -12.81 39.85
N LEU A 490 -19.23 -13.20 39.92
CA LEU A 490 -18.11 -12.37 39.48
C LEU A 490 -18.21 -12.05 37.99
N ILE A 491 -18.44 -13.06 37.14
CA ILE A 491 -18.60 -12.89 35.68
C ILE A 491 -19.75 -11.92 35.39
N ASN A 492 -20.92 -12.14 35.99
CA ASN A 492 -22.08 -11.26 35.80
C ASN A 492 -21.82 -9.82 36.26
N SER A 493 -21.06 -9.64 37.35
CA SER A 493 -20.68 -8.31 37.84
C SER A 493 -19.78 -7.58 36.85
N VAL A 494 -18.76 -8.25 36.31
CA VAL A 494 -17.89 -7.67 35.26
C VAL A 494 -18.71 -7.30 34.02
N VAL A 495 -19.58 -8.21 33.55
CA VAL A 495 -20.43 -7.99 32.39
C VAL A 495 -21.37 -6.80 32.60
N HIS A 496 -22.00 -6.71 33.76
CA HIS A 496 -22.90 -5.60 34.12
C HIS A 496 -22.15 -4.27 34.14
N ASP A 497 -21.06 -4.20 34.92
CA ASP A 497 -20.28 -3.01 35.16
C ASP A 497 -19.60 -2.46 33.90
N SER A 498 -19.29 -3.33 32.93
CA SER A 498 -18.68 -2.92 31.67
C SER A 498 -19.52 -1.94 30.86
N ARG A 499 -20.85 -1.93 31.04
CA ARG A 499 -21.78 -1.16 30.20
C ARG A 499 -21.55 -1.36 28.69
N GLY A 500 -21.04 -2.53 28.29
CA GLY A 500 -20.72 -2.85 26.89
C GLY A 500 -19.38 -2.27 26.40
N VAL A 501 -18.53 -1.75 27.28
CA VAL A 501 -17.19 -1.24 26.96
C VAL A 501 -16.18 -2.37 27.07
N PHE A 502 -15.85 -3.01 25.95
CA PHE A 502 -14.94 -4.15 25.88
C PHE A 502 -13.51 -3.79 26.33
N LEU A 503 -13.04 -2.56 26.07
CA LEU A 503 -11.75 -2.07 26.56
C LEU A 503 -11.68 -2.11 28.09
N TRP A 504 -12.73 -1.65 28.76
CA TRP A 504 -12.82 -1.67 30.23
C TRP A 504 -12.74 -3.11 30.74
N VAL A 505 -13.49 -4.03 30.11
CA VAL A 505 -13.44 -5.47 30.46
C VAL A 505 -12.03 -6.01 30.34
N ARG A 506 -11.33 -5.70 29.24
CA ARG A 506 -9.94 -6.15 29.04
C ARG A 506 -9.03 -5.67 30.17
N LEU A 507 -9.11 -4.40 30.54
CA LEU A 507 -8.28 -3.80 31.60
C LEU A 507 -8.62 -4.36 32.99
N VAL A 508 -9.91 -4.57 33.28
CA VAL A 508 -10.37 -5.23 34.51
C VAL A 508 -9.86 -6.65 34.58
N MET A 509 -9.90 -7.40 33.48
CA MET A 509 -9.38 -8.76 33.45
C MET A 509 -7.87 -8.82 33.74
N GLU A 510 -7.09 -7.83 33.29
CA GLU A 510 -5.67 -7.73 33.66
C GLU A 510 -5.49 -7.54 35.18
N ASP A 511 -6.33 -6.72 35.80
CA ASP A 511 -6.31 -6.47 37.24
C ASP A 511 -6.78 -7.68 38.08
N LEU A 512 -7.81 -8.40 37.61
CA LEU A 512 -8.33 -9.61 38.27
C LEU A 512 -7.35 -10.79 38.14
N GLU A 513 -6.68 -10.95 37.00
CA GLU A 513 -5.65 -11.97 36.82
C GLU A 513 -4.40 -11.71 37.67
N GLU A 514 -4.05 -10.44 37.89
CA GLU A 514 -3.03 -10.06 38.88
C GLU A 514 -3.48 -10.49 40.30
N GLY A 515 -4.74 -10.23 40.67
CA GLY A 515 -5.30 -10.70 41.94
C GLY A 515 -5.25 -12.22 42.10
N LEU A 516 -5.57 -12.97 41.04
CA LEU A 516 -5.42 -14.44 41.04
C LEU A 516 -3.95 -14.83 41.25
N THR A 517 -3.02 -14.18 40.56
CA THR A 517 -1.57 -14.41 40.74
C THR A 517 -1.13 -14.18 42.19
N ASP A 518 -1.70 -13.16 42.83
CA ASP A 518 -1.52 -12.80 44.24
C ASP A 518 -2.29 -13.71 45.23
N CYS A 519 -2.83 -14.83 44.76
CA CYS A 519 -3.58 -15.82 45.55
C CYS A 519 -4.90 -15.30 46.15
N ASN A 520 -5.53 -14.29 45.54
CA ASN A 520 -6.85 -13.84 45.98
C ASN A 520 -7.92 -14.90 45.68
N THR A 521 -8.78 -15.15 46.67
CA THR A 521 -10.01 -15.94 46.52
C THR A 521 -11.01 -15.23 45.61
N ILE A 522 -12.00 -15.93 45.07
CA ILE A 522 -13.05 -15.30 44.23
C ILE A 522 -13.80 -14.20 45.00
N ALA A 523 -14.03 -14.37 46.31
CA ALA A 523 -14.64 -13.33 47.14
C ALA A 523 -13.79 -12.05 47.22
N GLU A 524 -12.47 -12.18 47.32
CA GLU A 524 -11.55 -11.03 47.29
C GLU A 524 -11.50 -10.37 45.91
N LEU A 525 -11.59 -11.15 44.83
CA LEU A 525 -11.71 -10.61 43.47
C LEU A 525 -12.98 -9.78 43.27
N GLN A 526 -14.11 -10.21 43.87
CA GLN A 526 -15.35 -9.41 43.86
C GLN A 526 -15.16 -8.08 44.60
N GLN A 527 -14.49 -8.09 45.75
CA GLN A 527 -14.16 -6.85 46.48
C GLN A 527 -13.20 -5.95 45.68
N ARG A 528 -12.25 -6.54 44.97
CA ARG A 528 -11.32 -5.84 44.09
C ARG A 528 -12.08 -5.15 42.95
N LEU A 529 -12.95 -5.89 42.25
CA LEU A 529 -13.82 -5.37 41.20
C LEU A 529 -14.70 -4.20 41.68
N ALA A 530 -15.25 -4.29 42.89
CA ALA A 530 -16.11 -3.24 43.45
C ALA A 530 -15.37 -1.90 43.65
N ARG A 531 -14.04 -1.93 43.84
CA ARG A 531 -13.21 -0.73 44.02
C ARG A 531 -12.70 -0.14 42.70
N LEU A 532 -12.80 -0.90 41.60
CA LEU A 532 -12.35 -0.41 40.30
C LEU A 532 -13.31 0.66 39.76
N PRO A 533 -12.79 1.76 39.19
CA PRO A 533 -13.62 2.76 38.53
C PRO A 533 -14.44 2.15 37.38
N LYS A 534 -15.65 2.67 37.16
CA LYS A 534 -16.57 2.14 36.13
C LYS A 534 -16.48 2.88 34.80
N GLU A 535 -15.85 4.05 34.78
CA GLU A 535 -15.66 4.87 33.58
C GLU A 535 -14.21 4.76 33.11
N LEU A 536 -13.98 4.77 31.80
CA LEU A 536 -12.64 4.57 31.24
C LEU A 536 -11.65 5.65 31.67
N GLU A 537 -12.05 6.92 31.69
CA GLU A 537 -11.19 8.05 32.09
C GLU A 537 -10.68 7.88 33.52
N SER A 538 -11.59 7.70 34.48
CA SER A 538 -11.22 7.41 35.87
C SER A 538 -10.44 6.10 36.04
N PHE A 539 -10.66 5.11 35.16
CA PHE A 539 -9.85 3.88 35.16
C PHE A 539 -8.42 4.16 34.68
N PHE A 540 -8.23 5.01 33.66
CA PHE A 540 -6.90 5.44 33.20
C PHE A 540 -6.16 6.19 34.31
N ASP A 541 -6.82 7.13 35.00
CA ASP A 541 -6.25 7.81 36.16
C ASP A 541 -5.80 6.81 37.24
N HIS A 542 -6.67 5.87 37.59
CA HIS A 542 -6.38 4.80 38.55
C HIS A 542 -5.21 3.89 38.11
N MET A 543 -5.03 3.65 36.82
CA MET A 543 -3.87 2.91 36.31
C MET A 543 -2.58 3.72 36.41
N LEU A 544 -2.61 4.99 35.97
CA LEU A 544 -1.46 5.88 35.96
C LEU A 544 -0.98 6.23 37.38
N ASP A 545 -1.91 6.41 38.32
CA ASP A 545 -1.59 6.64 39.74
C ASP A 545 -0.85 5.45 40.37
N ARG A 546 -1.15 4.23 39.93
CA ARG A 546 -0.47 3.01 40.37
C ARG A 546 0.88 2.78 39.70
N VAL A 547 1.33 3.63 38.78
CA VAL A 547 2.70 3.58 38.26
C VAL A 547 3.67 3.99 39.35
N PHE A 548 4.66 3.14 39.63
CA PHE A 548 5.66 3.40 40.66
C PHE A 548 6.33 4.75 40.43
N GLN A 549 6.47 5.54 41.51
CA GLN A 549 6.81 6.97 41.43
C GLN A 549 8.06 7.26 40.60
N ILE A 550 9.09 6.39 40.70
CA ILE A 550 10.35 6.52 39.94
C ILE A 550 10.18 6.35 38.41
N TYR A 551 9.10 5.71 37.97
CA TYR A 551 8.81 5.46 36.55
C TYR A 551 7.87 6.50 35.94
N ARG A 552 7.13 7.28 36.73
CA ARG A 552 6.09 8.21 36.22
C ARG A 552 6.61 9.16 35.14
N LYS A 553 7.76 9.80 35.36
CA LYS A 553 8.38 10.69 34.35
C LYS A 553 8.65 9.95 33.04
N LYS A 554 9.15 8.71 33.11
CA LYS A 554 9.45 7.87 31.94
C LYS A 554 8.16 7.46 31.24
N SER A 555 7.15 7.05 32.00
CA SER A 555 5.81 6.70 31.52
C SER A 555 5.18 7.83 30.72
N TYR A 556 5.04 9.02 31.32
CA TYR A 556 4.45 10.18 30.63
C TYR A 556 5.26 10.60 29.40
N THR A 557 6.60 10.53 29.47
CA THR A 557 7.43 10.82 28.29
C THR A 557 7.16 9.82 27.16
N MET A 558 7.08 8.52 27.46
CA MET A 558 6.80 7.50 26.46
C MET A 558 5.41 7.67 25.84
N LEU A 559 4.39 7.93 26.66
CA LEU A 559 3.02 8.17 26.19
C LEU A 559 2.96 9.40 25.28
N LEU A 560 3.50 10.55 25.72
CA LEU A 560 3.50 11.79 24.94
C LEU A 560 4.29 11.68 23.63
N VAL A 561 5.47 11.07 23.67
CA VAL A 561 6.29 10.89 22.46
C VAL A 561 5.60 9.95 21.48
N THR A 562 4.99 8.88 21.96
CA THR A 562 4.22 7.96 21.10
C THR A 562 3.01 8.66 20.49
N TYR A 563 2.27 9.45 21.27
CA TYR A 563 1.10 10.21 20.82
C TYR A 563 1.44 11.25 19.75
N HIS A 564 2.54 11.98 19.91
CA HIS A 564 2.95 13.03 18.97
C HIS A 564 3.85 12.53 17.83
N ALA A 565 4.24 11.26 17.83
CA ALA A 565 5.07 10.70 16.79
C ALA A 565 4.38 10.80 15.42
N HIS A 566 5.15 11.12 14.38
CA HIS A 566 4.62 11.17 13.03
C HIS A 566 4.22 9.78 12.52
N ASP A 567 4.98 8.76 12.91
CA ASP A 567 4.77 7.36 12.59
C ASP A 567 4.97 6.51 13.87
N LEU A 568 4.48 5.27 13.86
CA LEU A 568 4.60 4.35 14.98
C LEU A 568 6.08 4.14 15.34
N LEU A 569 6.37 4.13 16.64
CA LEU A 569 7.74 4.02 17.13
C LEU A 569 8.24 2.58 17.07
N ALA A 570 9.50 2.38 16.69
CA ALA A 570 10.15 1.08 16.90
C ALA A 570 10.31 0.81 18.42
N PRO A 571 10.21 -0.45 18.89
CA PRO A 571 10.35 -0.76 20.32
C PRO A 571 11.65 -0.27 20.94
N LEU A 572 12.73 -0.25 20.14
CA LEU A 572 14.01 0.25 20.61
C LEU A 572 14.01 1.77 20.85
N ALA A 573 13.20 2.55 20.12
CA ALA A 573 13.03 3.98 20.39
C ALA A 573 12.38 4.19 21.76
N CYS A 574 11.32 3.42 22.08
CA CYS A 574 10.69 3.43 23.40
C CYS A 574 11.67 3.01 24.51
N TRP A 575 12.55 2.04 24.24
CA TRP A 575 13.62 1.68 25.16
C TRP A 575 14.51 2.88 25.50
N PHE A 576 15.00 3.61 24.49
CA PHE A 576 15.90 4.74 24.70
C PHE A 576 15.21 5.96 25.32
N ILE A 577 13.95 6.24 24.99
CA ILE A 577 13.16 7.29 25.66
C ILE A 577 13.10 7.06 27.17
N SER A 578 13.04 5.79 27.58
CA SER A 578 12.96 5.40 28.98
C SER A 578 14.33 5.33 29.70
N GLU A 579 15.43 5.31 28.95
CA GLU A 579 16.78 5.49 29.46
C GLU A 579 17.03 6.98 29.70
N GLN A 580 16.54 7.50 30.84
CA GLN A 580 17.12 8.73 31.39
C GLN A 580 18.47 8.37 31.99
N SER A 581 19.55 8.67 31.29
CA SER A 581 20.88 8.69 31.86
C SER A 581 21.80 9.61 31.08
N SER A 582 22.63 10.31 31.85
CA SER A 582 23.88 11.04 31.58
C SER A 582 24.85 10.48 30.52
N GLU A 583 24.49 9.43 29.79
CA GLU A 583 25.25 8.86 28.65
C GLU A 583 25.12 9.71 27.37
N LEU A 584 24.16 10.64 27.29
CA LEU A 584 24.08 11.61 26.18
C LEU A 584 24.81 12.92 26.49
N ASP A 585 25.09 13.19 27.77
CA ASP A 585 25.79 14.40 28.23
C ASP A 585 27.33 14.29 28.11
N GLY A 586 27.83 13.10 27.74
CA GLY A 586 29.24 12.87 27.42
C GLY A 586 29.43 12.71 25.91
N PHE A 587 30.53 13.25 25.37
CA PHE A 587 31.03 12.92 24.04
C PHE A 587 31.49 11.44 24.02
N HIS A 588 30.53 10.51 23.99
CA HIS A 588 30.81 9.10 23.79
C HIS A 588 31.03 8.83 22.31
N GLU A 589 32.07 8.05 22.00
CA GLU A 589 32.36 7.60 20.65
C GLU A 589 31.16 6.81 20.10
N ILE A 590 30.58 7.26 18.98
CA ILE A 590 29.44 6.61 18.33
C ILE A 590 29.90 5.24 17.83
N LYS A 591 29.46 4.16 18.48
CA LYS A 591 29.78 2.77 18.11
C LYS A 591 28.52 1.99 17.79
N PRO A 592 28.58 1.02 16.86
CA PRO A 592 27.50 0.08 16.63
C PRO A 592 27.12 -0.65 17.93
N THR A 593 25.83 -0.69 18.25
CA THR A 593 25.30 -1.44 19.38
C THR A 593 25.33 -2.94 19.08
N GLU A 594 25.71 -3.75 20.07
CA GLU A 594 25.78 -5.21 19.93
C GLU A 594 24.40 -5.83 19.66
N SER A 595 24.30 -6.71 18.65
CA SER A 595 23.05 -7.39 18.27
C SER A 595 22.41 -8.14 19.45
N ARG A 596 23.21 -8.74 20.33
CA ARG A 596 22.72 -9.45 21.53
C ARG A 596 22.05 -8.49 22.53
N ARG A 597 22.59 -7.28 22.71
CA ARG A 597 22.01 -6.25 23.59
C ARG A 597 20.69 -5.75 23.02
N ASN A 598 20.62 -5.51 21.71
CA ASN A 598 19.38 -5.10 21.04
C ASN A 598 18.30 -6.18 21.12
N HIS A 599 18.65 -7.46 20.93
CA HIS A 599 17.71 -8.57 21.08
C HIS A 599 17.12 -8.66 22.48
N LYS A 600 17.96 -8.53 23.51
CA LYS A 600 17.50 -8.49 24.90
C LYS A 600 16.57 -7.30 25.15
N ARG A 601 16.96 -6.08 24.74
CA ARG A 601 16.14 -4.86 24.87
C ARG A 601 14.76 -5.04 24.24
N ARG A 602 14.68 -5.67 23.07
CA ARG A 602 13.41 -5.95 22.38
C ARG A 602 12.54 -6.97 23.08
N LYS A 603 13.11 -7.97 23.74
CA LYS A 603 12.33 -8.89 24.58
C LYS A 603 11.83 -8.20 25.85
N ASP A 604 12.68 -7.38 26.45
CA ASP A 604 12.42 -6.74 27.74
C ASP A 604 11.50 -5.51 27.62
N ILE A 605 11.37 -4.91 26.43
CA ILE A 605 10.56 -3.70 26.23
C ILE A 605 9.08 -3.94 26.52
N ASP A 606 8.52 -5.11 26.20
CA ASP A 606 7.12 -5.42 26.47
C ASP A 606 6.84 -5.41 27.98
N PHE A 607 7.71 -6.04 28.77
CA PHE A 607 7.65 -6.00 30.24
C PHE A 607 7.80 -4.57 30.77
N ARG A 608 8.69 -3.78 30.16
CA ARG A 608 8.89 -2.38 30.54
C ARG A 608 7.66 -1.52 30.22
N LEU A 609 7.02 -1.70 29.07
CA LEU A 609 5.79 -1.01 28.71
C LEU A 609 4.64 -1.38 29.66
N ARG A 610 4.50 -2.66 30.03
CA ARG A 610 3.54 -3.08 31.07
C ARG A 610 3.84 -2.45 32.44
N SER A 611 5.11 -2.36 32.83
CA SER A 611 5.50 -1.78 34.11
C SER A 611 5.34 -0.25 34.16
N TYR A 612 5.70 0.44 33.07
CA TYR A 612 5.75 1.90 33.05
C TYR A 612 4.42 2.49 32.59
N CYS A 613 3.80 1.90 31.58
CA CYS A 613 2.59 2.41 30.93
C CYS A 613 1.35 1.56 31.24
N ARG A 614 1.44 0.57 32.14
CA ARG A 614 0.32 -0.29 32.57
C ARG A 614 -0.46 -0.93 31.41
N GLY A 615 0.24 -1.30 30.32
CA GLY A 615 -0.38 -1.95 29.17
C GLY A 615 -1.07 -1.01 28.17
N LEU A 616 -1.07 0.32 28.41
CA LEU A 616 -1.59 1.31 27.45
C LEU A 616 -0.80 1.38 26.16
N LEU A 617 0.48 1.03 26.21
CA LEU A 617 1.34 0.85 25.05
C LEU A 617 1.65 -0.62 24.86
N VAL A 618 1.45 -1.11 23.65
CA VAL A 618 1.70 -2.51 23.28
C VAL A 618 2.63 -2.60 22.09
N VAL A 619 3.43 -3.66 22.07
CA VAL A 619 4.23 -4.01 20.89
C VAL A 619 3.34 -4.79 19.93
N GLN A 620 3.20 -4.29 18.72
CA GLN A 620 2.50 -4.93 17.62
C GLN A 620 3.51 -5.34 16.55
N GLU A 621 3.33 -6.54 15.99
CA GLU A 621 4.03 -6.90 14.77
C GLU A 621 3.45 -6.12 13.61
N VAL A 622 4.33 -5.54 12.80
CA VAL A 622 3.93 -4.81 11.61
C VAL A 622 4.54 -5.53 10.42
N SER A 623 3.70 -5.81 9.43
CA SER A 623 4.18 -6.32 8.16
C SER A 623 5.07 -5.26 7.54
N MET A 624 6.35 -5.60 7.47
CA MET A 624 7.33 -4.76 6.80
C MET A 624 7.27 -5.04 5.31
N ALA A 625 7.53 -4.00 4.53
CA ALA A 625 7.93 -4.20 3.14
C ALA A 625 9.04 -5.26 3.09
N ALA A 626 8.86 -6.20 2.15
CA ALA A 626 9.80 -7.21 1.71
C ALA A 626 11.29 -6.94 1.94
N GLU A 627 11.66 -5.77 1.48
CA GLU A 627 12.98 -5.18 1.37
C GLU A 627 13.59 -4.98 2.75
N TRP A 628 12.78 -4.40 3.64
CA TRP A 628 13.19 -4.16 4.99
C TRP A 628 13.18 -5.44 5.80
N ALA A 629 12.40 -6.46 5.42
CA ALA A 629 12.36 -7.77 6.07
C ALA A 629 13.62 -8.62 5.80
N ALA A 630 14.24 -8.45 4.63
CA ALA A 630 15.45 -9.17 4.21
C ALA A 630 16.75 -8.65 4.85
N LEU A 631 16.75 -7.41 5.34
CA LEU A 631 17.90 -6.84 6.04
C LEU A 631 18.18 -7.60 7.35
N PRO A 632 19.43 -7.83 7.75
CA PRO A 632 19.75 -8.41 9.07
C PRO A 632 19.19 -7.57 10.25
N SER A 633 19.02 -6.27 10.02
CA SER A 633 18.42 -5.32 10.96
C SER A 633 16.88 -5.27 10.90
N SER A 634 16.24 -6.00 9.98
CA SER A 634 14.79 -6.04 9.77
C SER A 634 14.03 -6.25 11.05
N SER A 635 14.51 -7.19 11.85
CA SER A 635 13.91 -7.54 13.11
C SER A 635 13.76 -6.33 14.03
N LEU A 636 14.67 -5.33 13.99
CA LEU A 636 14.56 -4.12 14.81
C LEU A 636 13.35 -3.25 14.45
N PHE A 637 12.82 -3.42 13.24
CA PHE A 637 11.74 -2.64 12.68
C PHE A 637 10.53 -3.50 12.30
N SER A 638 10.52 -4.81 12.60
CA SER A 638 9.36 -5.68 12.35
C SER A 638 8.27 -5.53 13.40
N GLN A 639 8.56 -4.75 14.44
CA GLN A 639 7.66 -4.44 15.53
C GLN A 639 7.52 -2.93 15.64
N ARG A 640 6.35 -2.50 16.09
CA ARG A 640 6.04 -1.11 16.41
C ARG A 640 5.33 -1.04 17.75
N VAL A 641 5.52 0.07 18.45
CA VAL A 641 4.79 0.38 19.67
C VAL A 641 3.62 1.27 19.29
N ASN A 642 2.44 0.86 19.74
CA ASN A 642 1.19 1.55 19.48
C ASN A 642 0.34 1.57 20.75
N PHE A 643 -0.66 2.44 20.79
CA PHE A 643 -1.66 2.43 21.85
C PHE A 643 -2.50 1.15 21.79
N LEU A 644 -2.88 0.65 22.96
CA LEU A 644 -3.72 -0.52 23.09
C LEU A 644 -5.07 -0.30 22.42
N HIS A 645 -5.64 0.89 22.60
CA HIS A 645 -6.91 1.26 22.00
C HIS A 645 -6.92 2.72 21.53
N ARG A 646 -7.78 3.00 20.53
CA ARG A 646 -7.97 4.32 19.92
C ARG A 646 -8.43 5.42 20.88
N THR A 647 -8.92 5.07 22.09
CA THR A 647 -9.53 6.03 23.02
C THR A 647 -8.56 6.55 24.07
N ASP A 648 -7.31 6.10 24.07
CA ASP A 648 -6.48 6.28 25.26
C ASP A 648 -6.10 7.75 25.50
N PHE A 649 -6.23 8.64 24.50
CA PHE A 649 -5.85 10.06 24.64
C PHE A 649 -6.66 10.97 23.70
N ALA A 650 -7.66 11.67 24.26
CA ALA A 650 -8.26 12.89 23.71
C ALA A 650 -8.51 13.87 24.87
#